data_AF-A0A2G3K4J4-F1
#
_entry.id   AF-A0A2G3K4J4-F1
#
_cell.length_a   1.000
_cell.length_b   1.000
_cell.length_c   1.000
_cell.angle_alpha   90.00
_cell.angle_beta   90.00
_cell.angle_gamma   90.00
#
_symmetry.space_group_name_H-M   'P 1'
#
loop_
_entity.id
_entity.type
_entity.pdbx_description
1 polymer ?
#
loop_
_entity_poly.entity_id
_entity_poly.type
_entity_poly.pdbx_seq_one_letter_code
_entity_poly.pdbx_strand_id
1 'polypeptide(L)'
;MQNVKYGLLSAALLAGLAGCNDAGGDPSPTSTPQQPQAMSMSMNVLSCVTPPNTLRDITAVQGPGSASPYVDQLVSVRGVVTADFQADDQLKGFYIQQAVADNDPRTSEGLFIYAPGGLDIQVGDYVQVSGKVTEFKGSNTATASLTEMTEVSTISVCGRGPTIPPHLVKLPVATPNELEPFEGMLVEFHQDLTVTDVHQLGRYGELMLSPGGRLYEPYNHPYNASIDEIVTRNKLASIILDDGRSMQNPKPIPYLSAADTTGTRRVGDVVTSLQGVMSWGSDAYRIHPVVAPVFSQINPRPATPPTVGGTLRASGLNVLNYFTTLGQRGANTAEEFTRQRAKLVETITGLNADVLGLMEIENNGAAALIDLVNAVNAKMGAGTYSYIDAGKPGTDLITVAMIYKPSKVKPIGTPAVLNDSDFSVAGGMRPSVAQRFAALDNNGSFWMVVNHLKSKGSCPSGANNPDRETGQGCWNVSRTRQATVLKNWINGLVADSGESDVLMVGDFNSYLNEDPIRMLETAGFEALLKRLTATERYTYVFSGESGALDHGFASASMRSQVNGLGVWHVNAEEPPVFDYNTEFKPDDRYAASPYRSSDHDPVLVGLNLTPDVVVHAPSLSANLPSNGIVGGTVSITGIVAADGTALSVDWGDGVQATLPLATKEAVHTFATAGNYTLRLRLTNAHGQSAERVSSINITHGTPPAVVPELFFSEYLEGSSNNKALEIYNPTDGMVDLTAYTVRLYANGASTASSAQALSGSLAPGHTLVLVHLGYRLGSIPGSQTSNVTNFNGNDAVVLEKSGIAIDAIGQKGFDPGTEWKTGNHCTANKTLRRKAGVVKGSLPAAAPGNWDVSAEWDVFNIDTYDGLGRR
;
A
#
# COMPACT_ATOMS: atom_id res chain seq x y z
N MET A 1 -31.40 -61.29 0.23
CA MET A 1 -32.49 -61.95 0.99
C MET A 1 -33.38 -60.85 1.57
N GLN A 2 -34.70 -61.00 1.50
CA GLN A 2 -35.81 -60.25 2.17
C GLN A 2 -35.62 -58.73 2.46
N ASN A 3 -36.30 -57.80 1.78
CA ASN A 3 -37.74 -57.38 1.89
C ASN A 3 -38.05 -56.67 3.24
N VAL A 4 -38.61 -55.45 3.30
CA VAL A 4 -40.03 -55.00 3.09
C VAL A 4 -40.07 -53.46 3.33
N LYS A 5 -40.90 -52.54 2.76
CA LYS A 5 -41.79 -52.43 1.57
C LYS A 5 -42.19 -50.93 1.37
N TYR A 6 -42.48 -50.52 0.12
CA TYR A 6 -43.39 -49.47 -0.45
C TYR A 6 -43.82 -48.18 0.30
N GLY A 7 -44.12 -47.06 -0.40
CA GLY A 7 -44.22 -46.88 -1.86
C GLY A 7 -44.43 -45.44 -2.37
N LEU A 8 -44.49 -45.32 -3.71
CA LEU A 8 -44.56 -44.08 -4.52
C LEU A 8 -45.24 -44.40 -5.88
N LEU A 9 -45.44 -43.39 -6.74
CA LEU A 9 -45.87 -43.44 -8.15
C LEU A 9 -47.38 -43.74 -8.40
N SER A 10 -48.04 -43.30 -9.48
CA SER A 10 -47.76 -42.24 -10.49
C SER A 10 -49.01 -41.95 -11.34
N ALA A 11 -49.00 -40.86 -12.11
CA ALA A 11 -49.94 -40.60 -13.21
C ALA A 11 -49.56 -41.38 -14.49
N ALA A 12 -50.51 -41.62 -15.41
CA ALA A 12 -50.27 -41.61 -16.87
C ALA A 12 -51.54 -41.73 -17.76
N LEU A 13 -51.46 -41.05 -18.90
CA LEU A 13 -51.86 -41.46 -20.27
C LEU A 13 -53.21 -41.02 -20.92
N LEU A 14 -53.16 -41.05 -22.26
CA LEU A 14 -53.91 -40.24 -23.24
C LEU A 14 -54.80 -41.09 -24.16
N ALA A 15 -55.89 -40.44 -24.64
CA ALA A 15 -56.46 -40.47 -26.00
C ALA A 15 -56.91 -41.79 -26.69
N GLY A 16 -58.11 -41.74 -27.32
CA GLY A 16 -58.48 -42.68 -28.39
C GLY A 16 -59.93 -42.65 -28.90
N LEU A 17 -60.12 -42.21 -30.15
CA LEU A 17 -61.16 -42.61 -31.13
C LEU A 17 -62.61 -42.08 -31.05
N ALA A 18 -63.31 -42.17 -32.19
CA ALA A 18 -64.57 -41.50 -32.55
C ALA A 18 -65.53 -42.43 -33.34
N GLY A 19 -66.83 -42.09 -33.45
CA GLY A 19 -67.74 -42.72 -34.45
C GLY A 19 -69.26 -42.73 -34.15
N CYS A 20 -69.98 -41.81 -34.82
CA CYS A 20 -71.39 -41.74 -35.29
C CYS A 20 -72.53 -42.71 -34.85
N ASN A 21 -73.72 -42.10 -34.66
CA ASN A 21 -75.11 -42.54 -35.02
C ASN A 21 -75.71 -43.85 -34.41
N ASP A 22 -77.03 -44.02 -34.21
CA ASP A 22 -78.22 -43.25 -34.65
C ASP A 22 -79.48 -43.48 -33.74
N ALA A 23 -80.52 -42.66 -33.97
CA ALA A 23 -81.97 -42.87 -33.77
C ALA A 23 -82.61 -43.22 -32.38
N GLY A 24 -83.61 -42.40 -31.99
CA GLY A 24 -84.93 -42.94 -31.59
C GLY A 24 -85.70 -42.33 -30.38
N GLY A 25 -86.72 -41.50 -30.66
CA GLY A 25 -87.97 -41.45 -29.86
C GLY A 25 -88.20 -40.30 -28.86
N ASP A 26 -88.93 -39.27 -29.29
CA ASP A 26 -89.70 -38.36 -28.40
C ASP A 26 -91.07 -39.00 -28.05
N PRO A 27 -91.65 -38.72 -26.87
CA PRO A 27 -92.74 -37.74 -26.89
C PRO A 27 -92.73 -36.76 -25.69
N SER A 28 -92.83 -35.48 -26.02
CA SER A 28 -93.12 -34.41 -25.07
C SER A 28 -94.44 -34.61 -24.32
N PRO A 29 -94.53 -34.12 -23.08
CA PRO A 29 -95.64 -33.23 -22.77
C PRO A 29 -95.19 -31.88 -22.20
N THR A 30 -95.88 -30.86 -22.68
CA THR A 30 -95.85 -29.45 -22.27
C THR A 30 -95.78 -29.22 -20.76
N SER A 31 -94.74 -28.51 -20.31
CA SER A 31 -94.85 -27.57 -19.17
C SER A 31 -93.90 -26.40 -19.36
N THR A 32 -94.38 -25.19 -19.11
CA THR A 32 -93.64 -23.93 -19.26
C THR A 32 -92.56 -23.84 -18.19
N PRO A 33 -91.29 -23.52 -18.53
CA PRO A 33 -90.28 -23.21 -17.52
C PRO A 33 -90.67 -21.92 -16.79
N GLN A 34 -91.04 -22.05 -15.52
CA GLN A 34 -91.19 -20.91 -14.62
C GLN A 34 -89.82 -20.26 -14.46
N GLN A 35 -89.70 -18.95 -14.72
CA GLN A 35 -88.45 -18.23 -14.44
C GLN A 35 -88.03 -18.49 -12.98
N PRO A 36 -86.74 -18.78 -12.70
CA PRO A 36 -86.25 -18.65 -11.33
C PRO A 36 -86.46 -17.20 -10.91
N GLN A 37 -87.28 -17.01 -9.87
CA GLN A 37 -87.61 -15.70 -9.37
C GLN A 37 -86.32 -14.97 -8.98
N ALA A 38 -86.09 -13.80 -9.58
CA ALA A 38 -85.07 -12.89 -9.08
C ALA A 38 -85.44 -12.54 -7.63
N MET A 39 -84.69 -13.07 -6.66
CA MET A 39 -84.64 -12.43 -5.35
C MET A 39 -84.04 -11.06 -5.56
N SER A 40 -84.91 -10.06 -5.67
CA SER A 40 -84.54 -8.67 -5.49
C SER A 40 -84.04 -8.54 -4.06
N MET A 41 -82.72 -8.67 -3.88
CA MET A 41 -82.07 -7.98 -2.79
C MET A 41 -82.34 -6.51 -3.02
N SER A 42 -83.22 -5.94 -2.20
CA SER A 42 -83.35 -4.51 -2.07
C SER A 42 -81.99 -3.98 -1.60
N MET A 43 -81.20 -3.45 -2.53
CA MET A 43 -80.12 -2.54 -2.16
C MET A 43 -80.75 -1.45 -1.30
N ASN A 44 -80.31 -1.34 -0.04
CA ASN A 44 -80.54 -0.12 0.71
C ASN A 44 -79.92 1.00 -0.13
N VAL A 45 -80.76 1.89 -0.65
CA VAL A 45 -80.31 3.00 -1.47
C VAL A 45 -79.42 3.86 -0.57
N LEU A 46 -78.11 3.87 -0.87
CA LEU A 46 -77.12 4.71 -0.20
C LEU A 46 -77.47 6.18 -0.50
N SER A 47 -78.37 6.75 0.30
CA SER A 47 -78.93 8.07 0.07
C SER A 47 -77.95 9.14 0.57
N CYS A 48 -76.87 9.33 -0.18
CA CYS A 48 -76.05 10.53 -0.06
C CYS A 48 -76.94 11.78 -0.15
N VAL A 49 -76.68 12.77 0.71
CA VAL A 49 -77.33 14.10 0.62
C VAL A 49 -77.07 14.74 -0.75
N THR A 50 -77.92 15.67 -1.17
CA THR A 50 -77.69 16.46 -2.38
C THR A 50 -76.32 17.14 -2.30
N PRO A 51 -75.41 16.93 -3.27
CA PRO A 51 -74.08 17.55 -3.24
C PRO A 51 -74.17 19.07 -3.39
N PRO A 52 -73.34 19.85 -2.66
CA PRO A 52 -73.31 21.31 -2.76
C PRO A 52 -72.65 21.82 -4.06
N ASN A 53 -71.74 21.03 -4.65
CA ASN A 53 -71.09 21.32 -5.92
C ASN A 53 -71.59 20.36 -7.02
N THR A 54 -71.11 20.54 -8.25
CA THR A 54 -71.43 19.61 -9.34
C THR A 54 -70.83 18.23 -9.04
N LEU A 55 -71.68 17.20 -9.00
CA LEU A 55 -71.24 15.82 -8.86
C LEU A 55 -70.47 15.37 -10.10
N ARG A 56 -69.28 14.81 -9.88
CA ARG A 56 -68.42 14.19 -10.87
C ARG A 56 -68.06 12.78 -10.43
N ASP A 57 -67.93 11.90 -11.42
CA ASP A 57 -67.27 10.61 -11.26
C ASP A 57 -65.77 10.85 -11.03
N ILE A 58 -65.13 10.01 -10.22
CA ILE A 58 -63.71 10.14 -9.88
C ILE A 58 -62.85 9.97 -11.15
N THR A 59 -63.23 9.06 -12.05
CA THR A 59 -62.53 8.87 -13.34
C THR A 59 -62.59 10.11 -14.23
N ALA A 60 -63.64 10.93 -14.11
CA ALA A 60 -63.71 12.24 -14.77
C ALA A 60 -62.85 13.29 -14.06
N VAL A 61 -62.76 13.26 -12.72
CA VAL A 61 -61.87 14.16 -11.94
C VAL A 61 -60.41 13.88 -12.24
N GLN A 62 -60.00 12.61 -12.29
CA GLN A 62 -58.66 12.19 -12.73
C GLN A 62 -58.43 12.52 -14.20
N GLY A 63 -59.25 11.95 -15.10
CA GLY A 63 -59.04 12.05 -16.54
C GLY A 63 -57.93 11.12 -17.06
N PRO A 64 -57.73 11.05 -18.40
CA PRO A 64 -56.83 10.08 -19.04
C PRO A 64 -55.41 10.61 -19.29
N GLY A 65 -54.97 11.59 -18.50
CA GLY A 65 -53.68 12.28 -18.67
C GLY A 65 -53.13 12.74 -17.33
N SER A 66 -51.87 13.18 -17.31
CA SER A 66 -51.10 13.38 -16.06
C SER A 66 -51.39 14.68 -15.29
N ALA A 67 -52.65 15.13 -15.35
CA ALA A 67 -53.19 16.28 -14.64
C ALA A 67 -54.70 16.33 -14.85
N SER A 68 -55.44 16.64 -13.80
CA SER A 68 -56.88 16.71 -13.79
C SER A 68 -57.43 17.76 -14.78
N PRO A 69 -58.50 17.47 -15.55
CA PRO A 69 -59.25 18.48 -16.28
C PRO A 69 -60.10 19.40 -15.38
N TYR A 70 -60.08 19.19 -14.05
CA TYR A 70 -60.86 19.91 -13.04
C TYR A 70 -60.02 20.72 -12.05
N VAL A 71 -58.71 20.88 -12.26
CA VAL A 71 -57.83 21.72 -11.41
C VAL A 71 -58.43 23.10 -11.13
N ASP A 72 -58.32 23.54 -9.87
CA ASP A 72 -58.89 24.75 -9.28
C ASP A 72 -60.43 24.83 -9.27
N GLN A 73 -61.15 23.79 -9.72
CA GLN A 73 -62.61 23.74 -9.66
C GLN A 73 -63.11 23.09 -8.36
N LEU A 74 -64.20 23.66 -7.82
CA LEU A 74 -64.97 23.05 -6.74
C LEU A 74 -65.93 22.01 -7.30
N VAL A 75 -65.73 20.74 -6.93
CA VAL A 75 -66.57 19.60 -7.35
C VAL A 75 -67.09 18.84 -6.14
N SER A 76 -68.00 17.89 -6.39
CA SER A 76 -68.38 16.84 -5.46
C SER A 76 -68.06 15.49 -6.09
N VAL A 77 -67.58 14.53 -5.31
CA VAL A 77 -67.28 13.15 -5.74
C VAL A 77 -67.93 12.15 -4.79
N ARG A 78 -68.06 10.89 -5.23
CA ARG A 78 -68.48 9.78 -4.38
C ARG A 78 -67.57 8.57 -4.58
N GLY A 79 -67.17 7.93 -3.48
CA GLY A 79 -66.31 6.75 -3.51
C GLY A 79 -66.37 5.96 -2.21
N VAL A 80 -65.80 4.75 -2.24
CA VAL A 80 -65.60 3.92 -1.05
C VAL A 80 -64.22 4.25 -0.48
N VAL A 81 -64.11 4.50 0.82
CA VAL A 81 -62.82 4.70 1.50
C VAL A 81 -62.00 3.41 1.41
N THR A 82 -60.85 3.46 0.72
CA THR A 82 -59.93 2.32 0.51
C THR A 82 -58.75 2.32 1.47
N ALA A 83 -58.30 3.49 1.91
CA ALA A 83 -57.22 3.64 2.89
C ALA A 83 -57.41 4.91 3.72
N ASP A 84 -57.01 4.88 5.00
CA ASP A 84 -57.11 5.99 5.95
C ASP A 84 -55.73 6.32 6.52
N PHE A 85 -55.27 7.55 6.28
CA PHE A 85 -53.98 8.08 6.68
C PHE A 85 -54.15 9.46 7.36
N GLN A 86 -55.23 9.64 8.11
CA GLN A 86 -55.62 10.94 8.67
C GLN A 86 -54.89 11.36 9.96
N ALA A 87 -54.11 10.48 10.60
CA ALA A 87 -53.41 10.83 11.84
C ALA A 87 -52.36 11.95 11.63
N ASP A 88 -52.01 12.65 12.71
CA ASP A 88 -51.11 13.82 12.66
C ASP A 88 -49.71 13.51 12.10
N ASP A 89 -49.23 12.27 12.27
CA ASP A 89 -47.96 11.74 11.76
C ASP A 89 -48.09 11.07 10.38
N GLN A 90 -49.30 10.95 9.83
CA GLN A 90 -49.61 10.34 8.53
C GLN A 90 -49.76 11.40 7.42
N LEU A 91 -50.35 11.01 6.28
CA LEU A 91 -50.59 11.86 5.10
C LEU A 91 -51.65 12.96 5.31
N LYS A 92 -52.36 12.95 6.45
CA LYS A 92 -53.44 13.90 6.81
C LYS A 92 -54.62 13.87 5.84
N GLY A 93 -54.94 12.67 5.37
CA GLY A 93 -56.00 12.44 4.40
C GLY A 93 -56.31 10.96 4.25
N PHE A 94 -57.17 10.65 3.28
CA PHE A 94 -57.63 9.28 3.02
C PHE A 94 -57.89 9.09 1.53
N TYR A 95 -57.85 7.85 1.07
CA TYR A 95 -58.12 7.50 -0.32
C TYR A 95 -59.55 7.01 -0.47
N ILE A 96 -60.21 7.47 -1.53
CA ILE A 96 -61.48 6.92 -1.98
C ILE A 96 -61.35 6.34 -3.39
N GLN A 97 -62.08 5.27 -3.67
CA GLN A 97 -62.16 4.70 -5.01
C GLN A 97 -63.60 4.56 -5.47
N GLN A 98 -63.86 4.78 -6.75
CA GLN A 98 -65.20 4.72 -7.32
C GLN A 98 -65.82 3.32 -7.16
N ALA A 99 -67.06 3.27 -6.66
CA ALA A 99 -67.76 2.01 -6.37
C ALA A 99 -68.08 1.17 -7.62
N VAL A 100 -68.11 1.81 -8.79
CA VAL A 100 -68.29 1.18 -10.10
C VAL A 100 -67.22 1.79 -11.01
N ALA A 101 -66.22 0.98 -11.37
CA ALA A 101 -65.23 1.34 -12.38
C ALA A 101 -65.90 1.66 -13.72
N ASP A 102 -65.27 2.50 -14.55
CA ASP A 102 -65.75 2.68 -15.92
C ASP A 102 -65.15 1.60 -16.86
N ASN A 103 -64.94 1.92 -18.13
CA ASN A 103 -64.38 0.97 -19.11
C ASN A 103 -63.15 1.54 -19.85
N ASP A 104 -62.58 2.66 -19.37
CA ASP A 104 -61.41 3.29 -19.96
C ASP A 104 -60.15 2.97 -19.12
N PRO A 105 -59.26 2.07 -19.57
CA PRO A 105 -58.07 1.65 -18.81
C PRO A 105 -56.98 2.75 -18.72
N ARG A 106 -57.31 4.00 -19.06
CA ARG A 106 -56.42 5.17 -19.00
C ARG A 106 -56.77 6.11 -17.86
N THR A 107 -57.94 5.97 -17.25
CA THR A 107 -58.42 6.78 -16.11
C THR A 107 -58.33 5.99 -14.82
N SER A 108 -57.99 6.67 -13.72
CA SER A 108 -58.03 6.09 -12.38
C SER A 108 -59.40 6.25 -11.72
N GLU A 109 -59.89 5.19 -11.05
CA GLU A 109 -61.04 5.28 -10.13
C GLU A 109 -60.70 5.89 -8.77
N GLY A 110 -59.42 6.11 -8.46
CA GLY A 110 -58.90 6.53 -7.17
C GLY A 110 -58.71 8.05 -7.04
N LEU A 111 -58.92 8.58 -5.83
CA LEU A 111 -58.65 9.98 -5.49
C LEU A 111 -58.19 10.10 -4.04
N PHE A 112 -57.13 10.88 -3.80
CA PHE A 112 -56.73 11.27 -2.46
C PHE A 112 -57.53 12.48 -1.97
N ILE A 113 -58.00 12.42 -0.73
CA ILE A 113 -58.73 13.50 -0.06
C ILE A 113 -57.87 14.05 1.06
N TYR A 114 -57.33 15.26 0.88
CA TYR A 114 -56.53 15.95 1.88
C TYR A 114 -57.45 16.62 2.91
N ALA A 115 -57.44 16.12 4.15
CA ALA A 115 -58.36 16.46 5.22
C ALA A 115 -57.63 16.66 6.57
N PRO A 116 -56.74 17.68 6.67
CA PRO A 116 -56.00 17.95 7.90
C PRO A 116 -56.93 18.31 9.06
N GLY A 117 -56.71 17.68 10.21
CA GLY A 117 -57.61 17.72 11.37
C GLY A 117 -58.49 16.48 11.53
N GLY A 118 -58.57 15.63 10.50
CA GLY A 118 -59.24 14.34 10.54
C GLY A 118 -60.77 14.40 10.46
N LEU A 119 -61.37 13.33 9.95
CA LEU A 119 -62.81 13.16 9.78
C LEU A 119 -63.22 11.77 10.33
N ASP A 120 -64.43 11.69 10.90
CA ASP A 120 -65.01 10.43 11.38
C ASP A 120 -65.51 9.60 10.19
N ILE A 121 -64.61 8.79 9.65
CA ILE A 121 -64.81 7.86 8.52
C ILE A 121 -64.11 6.53 8.80
N GLN A 122 -64.48 5.47 8.09
CA GLN A 122 -63.83 4.17 8.18
C GLN A 122 -63.62 3.55 6.80
N VAL A 123 -62.57 2.72 6.64
CA VAL A 123 -62.37 1.92 5.43
C VAL A 123 -63.61 1.06 5.15
N GLY A 124 -64.08 1.13 3.90
CA GLY A 124 -65.34 0.53 3.44
C GLY A 124 -66.58 1.43 3.55
N ASP A 125 -66.47 2.66 4.08
CA ASP A 125 -67.57 3.63 4.03
C ASP A 125 -67.72 4.21 2.63
N TYR A 126 -68.97 4.36 2.17
CA TYR A 126 -69.29 5.08 0.95
C TYR A 126 -69.55 6.54 1.30
N VAL A 127 -68.68 7.43 0.84
CA VAL A 127 -68.68 8.85 1.20
C VAL A 127 -68.98 9.73 -0.01
N GLN A 128 -69.62 10.86 0.25
CA GLN A 128 -69.69 12.00 -0.66
C GLN A 128 -68.80 13.12 -0.11
N VAL A 129 -67.80 13.54 -0.88
CA VAL A 129 -66.85 14.60 -0.52
C VAL A 129 -67.03 15.77 -1.48
N SER A 130 -66.90 17.00 -0.98
CA SER A 130 -66.89 18.21 -1.82
C SER A 130 -65.74 19.11 -1.42
N GLY A 131 -64.98 19.58 -2.39
CA GLY A 131 -63.72 20.32 -2.22
C GLY A 131 -63.17 20.77 -3.56
N LYS A 132 -61.95 21.30 -3.55
CA LYS A 132 -61.24 21.80 -4.73
C LYS A 132 -60.30 20.73 -5.26
N VAL A 133 -60.28 20.51 -6.57
CA VAL A 133 -59.30 19.60 -7.19
C VAL A 133 -57.96 20.33 -7.39
N THR A 134 -56.86 19.68 -7.01
CA THR A 134 -55.51 20.25 -7.03
C THR A 134 -54.46 19.21 -7.41
N GLU A 135 -53.38 19.69 -8.04
CA GLU A 135 -52.20 18.90 -8.39
C GLU A 135 -51.13 19.02 -7.31
N PHE A 136 -50.93 17.98 -6.49
CA PHE A 136 -49.88 17.96 -5.48
C PHE A 136 -48.55 17.51 -6.09
N LYS A 137 -47.57 18.42 -6.10
CA LYS A 137 -46.25 18.18 -6.71
C LYS A 137 -45.18 17.87 -5.68
N GLY A 138 -44.39 16.83 -5.94
CA GLY A 138 -43.22 16.47 -5.11
C GLY A 138 -42.14 17.54 -5.08
N SER A 139 -42.01 18.33 -6.15
CA SER A 139 -41.12 19.49 -6.23
C SER A 139 -41.68 20.59 -7.14
N ASN A 140 -41.19 21.83 -7.02
CA ASN A 140 -41.55 22.92 -7.95
C ASN A 140 -41.14 22.65 -9.41
N THR A 141 -40.26 21.67 -9.63
CA THR A 141 -39.78 21.20 -10.94
C THR A 141 -40.48 19.94 -11.43
N ALA A 142 -41.38 19.35 -10.63
CA ALA A 142 -42.07 18.12 -10.95
C ALA A 142 -42.97 18.27 -12.19
N THR A 143 -42.80 17.34 -13.14
CA THR A 143 -43.65 17.25 -14.35
C THR A 143 -44.90 16.41 -14.15
N ALA A 144 -44.91 15.54 -13.12
CA ALA A 144 -46.07 14.78 -12.67
C ALA A 144 -46.45 15.18 -11.23
N SER A 145 -47.69 14.91 -10.86
CA SER A 145 -48.33 15.30 -9.60
C SER A 145 -49.31 14.22 -9.16
N LEU A 146 -49.70 14.26 -7.88
CA LEU A 146 -50.86 13.53 -7.37
C LEU A 146 -52.12 14.39 -7.56
N THR A 147 -53.14 13.86 -8.25
CA THR A 147 -54.47 14.47 -8.24
C THR A 147 -55.10 14.27 -6.86
N GLU A 148 -55.38 15.36 -6.16
CA GLU A 148 -56.01 15.34 -4.84
C GLU A 148 -57.18 16.32 -4.73
N MET A 149 -58.05 16.08 -3.75
CA MET A 149 -59.07 17.03 -3.32
C MET A 149 -58.63 17.73 -2.03
N THR A 150 -58.41 19.04 -2.11
CA THR A 150 -58.11 19.93 -0.99
C THR A 150 -59.32 20.81 -0.65
N GLU A 151 -59.19 21.66 0.38
CA GLU A 151 -60.24 22.63 0.79
C GLU A 151 -61.63 21.97 0.97
N VAL A 152 -61.64 20.78 1.60
CA VAL A 152 -62.85 19.97 1.80
C VAL A 152 -63.89 20.77 2.58
N SER A 153 -64.98 21.13 1.90
CA SER A 153 -66.04 22.00 2.41
C SER A 153 -67.18 21.22 3.05
N THR A 154 -67.46 20.01 2.56
CA THR A 154 -68.42 19.08 3.15
C THR A 154 -67.99 17.63 2.92
N ILE A 155 -68.18 16.78 3.93
CA ILE A 155 -68.17 15.32 3.79
C ILE A 155 -69.51 14.75 4.30
N SER A 156 -69.97 13.65 3.71
CA SER A 156 -71.11 12.88 4.20
C SER A 156 -70.85 11.38 4.03
N VAL A 157 -70.91 10.62 5.12
CA VAL A 157 -70.96 9.16 5.08
C VAL A 157 -72.37 8.74 4.67
N CYS A 158 -72.50 8.16 3.48
CA CYS A 158 -73.79 7.75 2.90
C CYS A 158 -74.20 6.32 3.32
N GLY A 159 -73.32 5.60 4.01
CA GLY A 159 -73.47 4.20 4.44
C GLY A 159 -72.21 3.39 4.13
N ARG A 160 -72.32 2.06 4.08
CA ARG A 160 -71.22 1.16 3.70
C ARG A 160 -71.22 0.89 2.20
N GLY A 161 -70.06 0.99 1.57
CA GLY A 161 -69.88 0.71 0.15
C GLY A 161 -69.74 -0.77 -0.18
N PRO A 162 -69.68 -1.13 -1.48
CA PRO A 162 -69.20 -2.45 -1.89
C PRO A 162 -67.70 -2.62 -1.53
N THR A 163 -67.27 -3.86 -1.35
CA THR A 163 -65.83 -4.17 -1.25
C THR A 163 -65.14 -3.87 -2.58
N ILE A 164 -64.12 -3.01 -2.55
CA ILE A 164 -63.25 -2.73 -3.70
C ILE A 164 -62.14 -3.80 -3.73
N PRO A 165 -62.04 -4.63 -4.79
CA PRO A 165 -60.90 -5.52 -4.97
C PRO A 165 -59.65 -4.72 -5.41
N PRO A 166 -58.43 -5.12 -4.99
CA PRO A 166 -57.21 -4.51 -5.49
C PRO A 166 -57.03 -4.76 -7.00
N HIS A 167 -56.48 -3.78 -7.72
CA HIS A 167 -56.05 -3.96 -9.10
C HIS A 167 -54.67 -4.63 -9.17
N LEU A 168 -54.51 -5.64 -10.02
CA LEU A 168 -53.24 -6.35 -10.17
C LEU A 168 -52.25 -5.53 -11.00
N VAL A 169 -51.22 -4.99 -10.36
CA VAL A 169 -50.12 -4.27 -11.02
C VAL A 169 -48.91 -5.20 -11.19
N LYS A 170 -48.09 -4.94 -12.21
CA LYS A 170 -46.87 -5.68 -12.50
C LYS A 170 -45.72 -4.76 -12.86
N LEU A 171 -44.50 -5.22 -12.56
CA LEU A 171 -43.25 -4.58 -12.96
C LEU A 171 -42.41 -5.57 -13.80
N PRO A 172 -41.56 -5.07 -14.73
CA PRO A 172 -41.46 -3.68 -15.13
C PRO A 172 -42.70 -3.21 -15.92
N VAL A 173 -43.03 -1.93 -15.79
CA VAL A 173 -43.93 -1.24 -16.72
C VAL A 173 -43.23 -1.00 -18.07
N ALA A 174 -43.97 -0.77 -19.16
CA ALA A 174 -43.39 -0.46 -20.46
C ALA A 174 -43.05 1.03 -20.64
N THR A 175 -43.73 1.93 -19.92
CA THR A 175 -43.40 3.38 -19.87
C THR A 175 -43.60 3.93 -18.45
N PRO A 176 -42.96 5.06 -18.08
CA PRO A 176 -43.10 5.63 -16.73
C PRO A 176 -44.55 5.98 -16.37
N ASN A 177 -45.38 6.33 -17.37
CA ASN A 177 -46.75 6.77 -17.17
C ASN A 177 -47.77 5.61 -17.10
N GLU A 178 -47.36 4.34 -17.17
CA GLU A 178 -48.31 3.21 -17.05
C GLU A 178 -48.83 3.01 -15.62
N LEU A 179 -48.27 3.71 -14.62
CA LEU A 179 -48.80 3.72 -13.26
C LEU A 179 -49.84 4.84 -13.04
N GLU A 180 -49.94 5.81 -13.95
CA GLU A 180 -50.90 6.92 -13.87
C GLU A 180 -52.37 6.45 -13.80
N PRO A 181 -52.84 5.48 -14.61
CA PRO A 181 -54.21 4.99 -14.52
C PRO A 181 -54.52 4.26 -13.21
N PHE A 182 -53.54 4.07 -12.32
CA PHE A 182 -53.73 3.47 -11.00
C PHE A 182 -53.62 4.48 -9.86
N GLU A 183 -53.39 5.77 -10.12
CA GLU A 183 -53.17 6.77 -9.08
C GLU A 183 -54.31 6.83 -8.05
N GLY A 184 -53.99 6.67 -6.77
CA GLY A 184 -54.96 6.65 -5.67
C GLY A 184 -55.83 5.39 -5.59
N MET A 185 -55.65 4.43 -6.50
CA MET A 185 -56.36 3.14 -6.46
C MET A 185 -55.70 2.17 -5.50
N LEU A 186 -56.52 1.28 -4.94
CA LEU A 186 -56.07 0.08 -4.25
C LEU A 186 -55.49 -0.92 -5.27
N VAL A 187 -54.22 -1.30 -5.08
CA VAL A 187 -53.46 -2.20 -5.96
C VAL A 187 -52.84 -3.37 -5.19
N GLU A 188 -52.51 -4.45 -5.90
CA GLU A 188 -51.78 -5.60 -5.39
C GLU A 188 -50.71 -6.07 -6.40
N PHE A 189 -49.56 -6.52 -5.88
CA PHE A 189 -48.51 -7.19 -6.64
C PHE A 189 -48.46 -8.68 -6.28
N HIS A 190 -48.83 -9.54 -7.23
CA HIS A 190 -48.60 -10.99 -7.14
C HIS A 190 -47.13 -11.40 -7.42
N GLN A 191 -46.28 -10.45 -7.82
CA GLN A 191 -44.85 -10.70 -7.99
C GLN A 191 -44.13 -10.58 -6.65
N ASP A 192 -43.19 -11.49 -6.39
CA ASP A 192 -42.16 -11.29 -5.38
C ASP A 192 -41.32 -10.06 -5.78
N LEU A 193 -41.31 -9.04 -4.91
CA LEU A 193 -40.51 -7.84 -5.12
C LEU A 193 -39.32 -7.85 -4.16
N THR A 194 -38.13 -7.64 -4.71
CA THR A 194 -36.86 -7.61 -3.97
C THR A 194 -36.57 -6.18 -3.52
N VAL A 195 -36.15 -5.99 -2.28
CA VAL A 195 -35.61 -4.72 -1.77
C VAL A 195 -34.32 -4.41 -2.53
N THR A 196 -34.29 -3.29 -3.24
CA THR A 196 -33.11 -2.83 -3.99
C THR A 196 -32.48 -1.58 -3.37
N ASP A 197 -33.22 -0.78 -2.59
CA ASP A 197 -32.68 0.32 -1.77
C ASP A 197 -33.25 0.31 -0.34
N VAL A 198 -32.41 0.68 0.63
CA VAL A 198 -32.66 0.79 2.07
C VAL A 198 -32.19 2.13 2.67
N HIS A 199 -31.64 3.05 1.86
CA HIS A 199 -31.05 4.32 2.30
C HIS A 199 -32.03 5.17 3.11
N GLN A 200 -33.27 5.24 2.62
CA GLN A 200 -34.33 6.10 3.16
C GLN A 200 -35.12 5.45 4.31
N LEU A 201 -34.91 4.17 4.60
CA LEU A 201 -35.72 3.39 5.55
C LEU A 201 -35.80 4.03 6.94
N GLY A 202 -34.65 4.43 7.49
CA GLY A 202 -34.60 5.07 8.80
C GLY A 202 -34.99 6.56 8.80
N ARG A 203 -35.03 7.20 7.63
CA ARG A 203 -35.25 8.65 7.50
C ARG A 203 -36.70 9.00 7.13
N TYR A 204 -37.32 8.23 6.25
CA TYR A 204 -38.66 8.46 5.69
C TYR A 204 -39.53 7.20 5.71
N GLY A 205 -39.06 6.08 6.26
CA GLY A 205 -39.82 4.83 6.23
C GLY A 205 -39.89 4.17 4.85
N GLU A 206 -39.06 4.61 3.90
CA GLU A 206 -39.11 4.18 2.49
C GLU A 206 -38.15 3.00 2.19
N LEU A 207 -38.59 2.10 1.31
CA LEU A 207 -37.79 1.07 0.65
C LEU A 207 -38.01 1.18 -0.86
N MET A 208 -36.97 0.99 -1.69
CA MET A 208 -37.19 0.78 -3.13
C MET A 208 -37.23 -0.71 -3.44
N LEU A 209 -38.17 -1.12 -4.28
CA LEU A 209 -38.48 -2.49 -4.63
C LEU A 209 -38.36 -2.74 -6.14
N SER A 210 -37.94 -3.95 -6.54
CA SER A 210 -37.85 -4.38 -7.94
C SER A 210 -38.22 -5.85 -8.15
N PRO A 211 -38.84 -6.23 -9.28
CA PRO A 211 -39.16 -7.61 -9.60
C PRO A 211 -37.91 -8.38 -10.06
N GLY A 212 -37.87 -9.69 -9.81
CA GLY A 212 -36.85 -10.58 -10.37
C GLY A 212 -35.43 -10.45 -9.77
N GLY A 213 -35.29 -9.73 -8.66
CA GLY A 213 -34.02 -9.54 -7.96
C GLY A 213 -33.67 -8.05 -7.81
N ARG A 214 -32.41 -7.81 -7.45
CA ARG A 214 -31.83 -6.46 -7.33
C ARG A 214 -31.63 -5.82 -8.70
N LEU A 215 -31.69 -4.50 -8.73
CA LEU A 215 -31.17 -3.71 -9.84
C LEU A 215 -29.64 -3.62 -9.73
N TYR A 216 -28.96 -3.67 -10.87
CA TYR A 216 -27.52 -3.52 -10.98
C TYR A 216 -27.20 -2.29 -11.81
N GLU A 217 -26.10 -1.62 -11.45
CA GLU A 217 -25.66 -0.43 -12.15
C GLU A 217 -25.24 -0.76 -13.61
N PRO A 218 -25.59 0.07 -14.62
CA PRO A 218 -25.41 -0.24 -16.04
C PRO A 218 -23.98 -0.57 -16.52
N TYR A 219 -22.94 -0.04 -15.89
CA TYR A 219 -21.54 -0.34 -16.20
C TYR A 219 -20.94 -1.46 -15.33
N ASN A 220 -21.67 -2.02 -14.36
CA ASN A 220 -21.19 -3.10 -13.51
C ASN A 220 -21.10 -4.46 -14.23
N HIS A 221 -21.90 -4.68 -15.27
CA HIS A 221 -21.91 -5.92 -16.06
C HIS A 221 -21.80 -5.67 -17.57
N PRO A 222 -21.21 -6.61 -18.34
CA PRO A 222 -21.33 -6.61 -19.78
C PRO A 222 -22.75 -7.03 -20.15
N TYR A 223 -23.56 -6.08 -20.63
CA TYR A 223 -24.91 -6.34 -21.13
C TYR A 223 -24.91 -6.49 -22.66
N ASN A 224 -25.87 -7.28 -23.17
CA ASN A 224 -26.15 -7.37 -24.61
C ASN A 224 -27.04 -6.21 -25.12
N ALA A 225 -27.56 -5.39 -24.21
CA ALA A 225 -28.33 -4.19 -24.51
C ALA A 225 -27.47 -2.93 -24.25
N SER A 226 -27.86 -1.81 -24.83
CA SER A 226 -27.22 -0.51 -24.60
C SER A 226 -27.43 -0.02 -23.16
N ILE A 227 -26.53 0.86 -22.70
CA ILE A 227 -26.58 1.45 -21.35
C ILE A 227 -27.92 2.16 -21.10
N ASP A 228 -28.42 2.93 -22.07
CA ASP A 228 -29.70 3.64 -21.96
C ASP A 228 -30.88 2.69 -21.80
N GLU A 229 -30.84 1.50 -22.44
CA GLU A 229 -31.83 0.44 -22.24
C GLU A 229 -31.72 -0.22 -20.85
N ILE A 230 -30.54 -0.24 -20.21
CA ILE A 230 -30.39 -0.69 -18.82
C ILE A 230 -30.97 0.36 -17.86
N VAL A 231 -30.55 1.63 -17.98
CA VAL A 231 -31.07 2.75 -17.17
C VAL A 231 -32.59 2.83 -17.25
N THR A 232 -33.14 2.71 -18.46
CA THR A 232 -34.59 2.75 -18.68
C THR A 232 -35.27 1.54 -18.04
N ARG A 233 -34.74 0.32 -18.21
CA ARG A 233 -35.31 -0.89 -17.59
C ARG A 233 -35.28 -0.83 -16.06
N ASN A 234 -34.19 -0.36 -15.46
CA ASN A 234 -34.06 -0.26 -14.00
C ASN A 234 -35.13 0.68 -13.43
N LYS A 235 -35.33 1.86 -14.03
CA LYS A 235 -36.39 2.80 -13.65
C LYS A 235 -37.79 2.18 -13.78
N LEU A 236 -38.08 1.58 -14.93
CA LEU A 236 -39.36 0.92 -15.20
C LEU A 236 -39.62 -0.32 -14.31
N ALA A 237 -38.57 -0.88 -13.72
CA ALA A 237 -38.61 -2.01 -12.80
C ALA A 237 -38.61 -1.59 -11.31
N SER A 238 -38.79 -0.30 -10.99
CA SER A 238 -38.69 0.21 -9.62
C SER A 238 -40.02 0.78 -9.11
N ILE A 239 -40.29 0.58 -7.82
CA ILE A 239 -41.40 1.21 -7.08
C ILE A 239 -40.97 1.47 -5.63
N ILE A 240 -41.45 2.56 -5.01
CA ILE A 240 -41.22 2.83 -3.59
C ILE A 240 -42.31 2.15 -2.75
N LEU A 241 -41.92 1.52 -1.64
CA LEU A 241 -42.79 1.16 -0.54
C LEU A 241 -42.57 2.17 0.60
N ASP A 242 -43.63 2.87 0.98
CA ASP A 242 -43.65 4.00 1.91
C ASP A 242 -44.55 3.65 3.11
N ASP A 243 -44.21 4.04 4.35
CA ASP A 243 -44.98 3.63 5.55
C ASP A 243 -46.26 4.44 5.83
N GLY A 244 -46.62 5.36 4.94
CA GLY A 244 -47.80 6.23 5.04
C GLY A 244 -47.61 7.39 6.02
N ARG A 245 -46.38 7.68 6.45
CA ARG A 245 -46.08 8.75 7.41
C ARG A 245 -45.44 9.98 6.77
N SER A 246 -45.80 11.15 7.29
CA SER A 246 -45.21 12.44 6.89
C SER A 246 -44.04 12.88 7.77
N MET A 247 -43.75 12.14 8.85
CA MET A 247 -42.68 12.48 9.80
C MET A 247 -41.30 11.96 9.35
N GLN A 248 -40.26 12.79 9.54
CA GLN A 248 -38.88 12.34 9.43
C GLN A 248 -38.46 11.51 10.66
N ASN A 249 -37.73 10.43 10.41
CA ASN A 249 -37.18 9.50 11.39
C ASN A 249 -38.29 8.81 12.22
N PRO A 250 -39.13 7.97 11.58
CA PRO A 250 -40.23 7.28 12.26
C PRO A 250 -39.74 6.42 13.44
N LYS A 251 -40.55 6.38 14.51
CA LYS A 251 -40.28 5.59 15.72
C LYS A 251 -41.50 4.73 16.09
N PRO A 252 -41.42 3.39 16.04
CA PRO A 252 -40.29 2.60 15.54
C PRO A 252 -40.08 2.76 14.03
N ILE A 253 -38.87 2.47 13.56
CA ILE A 253 -38.55 2.35 12.13
C ILE A 253 -39.43 1.21 11.54
N PRO A 254 -40.14 1.44 10.41
CA PRO A 254 -41.04 0.46 9.82
C PRO A 254 -40.30 -0.73 9.21
N TYR A 255 -41.05 -1.79 8.88
CA TYR A 255 -40.59 -2.97 8.11
C TYR A 255 -39.48 -3.84 8.73
N LEU A 256 -39.05 -3.53 9.95
CA LEU A 256 -38.10 -4.31 10.75
C LEU A 256 -38.82 -5.41 11.56
N SER A 257 -38.21 -6.60 11.65
CA SER A 257 -38.84 -7.80 12.23
C SER A 257 -38.56 -8.04 13.72
N ALA A 258 -37.69 -7.22 14.33
CA ALA A 258 -37.36 -7.25 15.75
C ALA A 258 -37.08 -5.82 16.23
N ALA A 259 -36.95 -5.61 17.55
CA ALA A 259 -36.60 -4.32 18.14
C ALA A 259 -35.09 -4.06 18.20
N ASP A 260 -34.26 -5.11 18.05
CA ASP A 260 -32.81 -5.02 18.01
C ASP A 260 -32.28 -4.91 16.56
N THR A 261 -30.99 -5.15 16.37
CA THR A 261 -30.34 -5.12 15.06
C THR A 261 -30.52 -6.40 14.24
N THR A 262 -31.01 -7.50 14.83
CA THR A 262 -31.21 -8.77 14.11
C THR A 262 -32.41 -8.70 13.16
N GLY A 263 -33.40 -7.87 13.49
CA GLY A 263 -34.58 -7.61 12.68
C GLY A 263 -34.38 -6.67 11.49
N THR A 264 -33.16 -6.55 10.96
CA THR A 264 -32.81 -5.67 9.83
C THR A 264 -33.62 -5.97 8.56
N ARG A 265 -33.80 -4.96 7.71
CA ARG A 265 -34.25 -5.09 6.32
C ARG A 265 -33.05 -4.79 5.43
N ARG A 266 -32.67 -5.73 4.57
CA ARG A 266 -31.46 -5.63 3.74
C ARG A 266 -31.83 -5.57 2.26
N VAL A 267 -30.97 -4.94 1.46
CA VAL A 267 -31.00 -5.11 0.01
C VAL A 267 -30.93 -6.61 -0.32
N GLY A 268 -31.80 -7.11 -1.19
CA GLY A 268 -31.94 -8.54 -1.49
C GLY A 268 -32.99 -9.30 -0.67
N ASP A 269 -33.57 -8.73 0.39
CA ASP A 269 -34.77 -9.30 1.02
C ASP A 269 -35.98 -9.19 0.08
N VAL A 270 -37.01 -10.02 0.28
CA VAL A 270 -38.20 -10.06 -0.59
C VAL A 270 -39.47 -9.71 0.19
N VAL A 271 -40.38 -8.96 -0.44
CA VAL A 271 -41.77 -8.78 -0.02
C VAL A 271 -42.70 -9.53 -0.98
N THR A 272 -43.70 -10.20 -0.42
CA THR A 272 -44.68 -11.04 -1.16
C THR A 272 -46.09 -10.51 -0.96
N SER A 273 -46.95 -10.58 -1.98
CA SER A 273 -48.36 -10.11 -1.93
C SER A 273 -48.49 -8.69 -1.38
N LEU A 274 -47.69 -7.76 -1.93
CA LEU A 274 -47.73 -6.36 -1.52
C LEU A 274 -49.06 -5.74 -1.96
N GLN A 275 -49.88 -5.31 -0.99
CA GLN A 275 -51.15 -4.63 -1.21
C GLN A 275 -51.15 -3.24 -0.55
N GLY A 276 -51.56 -2.23 -1.31
CA GLY A 276 -51.59 -0.84 -0.85
C GLY A 276 -52.28 0.08 -1.83
N VAL A 277 -52.35 1.37 -1.52
CA VAL A 277 -52.78 2.38 -2.49
C VAL A 277 -51.57 2.90 -3.27
N MET A 278 -51.72 2.98 -4.59
CA MET A 278 -50.75 3.64 -5.46
C MET A 278 -50.85 5.15 -5.26
N SER A 279 -49.71 5.83 -5.22
CA SER A 279 -49.64 7.28 -4.95
C SER A 279 -48.43 7.87 -5.66
N TRP A 280 -48.40 9.20 -5.81
CA TRP A 280 -47.27 9.95 -6.32
C TRP A 280 -46.72 10.91 -5.26
N GLY A 281 -45.40 10.92 -5.08
CA GLY A 281 -44.76 11.80 -4.10
C GLY A 281 -43.24 11.82 -4.26
N SER A 282 -42.63 12.99 -3.96
CA SER A 282 -41.17 13.21 -4.09
C SER A 282 -40.59 12.74 -5.43
N ASP A 283 -41.32 13.02 -6.51
CA ASP A 283 -40.98 12.73 -7.90
C ASP A 283 -40.85 11.22 -8.25
N ALA A 284 -41.57 10.35 -7.52
CA ALA A 284 -41.70 8.92 -7.80
C ALA A 284 -43.09 8.34 -7.42
N TYR A 285 -43.51 7.27 -8.11
CA TYR A 285 -44.64 6.45 -7.69
C TYR A 285 -44.29 5.61 -6.47
N ARG A 286 -45.25 5.46 -5.55
CA ARG A 286 -45.10 4.76 -4.28
C ARG A 286 -46.37 4.00 -3.90
N ILE A 287 -46.19 2.97 -3.08
CA ILE A 287 -47.27 2.19 -2.45
C ILE A 287 -47.32 2.52 -0.97
N HIS A 288 -48.45 3.01 -0.48
CA HIS A 288 -48.74 3.07 0.95
C HIS A 288 -49.55 1.82 1.34
N PRO A 289 -49.03 0.91 2.20
CA PRO A 289 -49.64 -0.38 2.43
C PRO A 289 -50.92 -0.28 3.26
N VAL A 290 -51.97 -0.99 2.83
CA VAL A 290 -53.23 -1.12 3.59
C VAL A 290 -53.31 -2.41 4.40
N VAL A 291 -52.40 -3.35 4.12
CA VAL A 291 -52.14 -4.57 4.89
C VAL A 291 -50.64 -4.59 5.21
N ALA A 292 -50.27 -5.01 6.42
CA ALA A 292 -48.87 -5.10 6.83
C ALA A 292 -48.04 -5.96 5.85
N PRO A 293 -47.01 -5.40 5.18
CA PRO A 293 -46.25 -6.15 4.18
C PRO A 293 -45.51 -7.36 4.77
N VAL A 294 -45.61 -8.50 4.08
CA VAL A 294 -44.98 -9.75 4.50
C VAL A 294 -43.61 -9.89 3.84
N PHE A 295 -42.56 -9.79 4.65
CA PHE A 295 -41.17 -9.92 4.19
C PHE A 295 -40.56 -11.29 4.50
N SER A 296 -39.82 -11.83 3.53
CA SER A 296 -38.91 -12.95 3.69
C SER A 296 -37.46 -12.46 3.71
N GLN A 297 -36.76 -12.71 4.82
CA GLN A 297 -35.31 -12.41 4.96
C GLN A 297 -34.47 -13.46 4.21
N ILE A 298 -34.44 -13.37 2.88
CA ILE A 298 -33.69 -14.31 2.03
C ILE A 298 -32.22 -13.91 1.84
N ASN A 299 -31.83 -12.69 2.25
CA ASN A 299 -30.43 -12.26 2.27
C ASN A 299 -29.91 -12.13 3.73
N PRO A 300 -29.65 -13.23 4.45
CA PRO A 300 -29.17 -13.17 5.82
C PRO A 300 -27.77 -12.57 5.91
N ARG A 301 -27.52 -11.83 7.00
CA ARG A 301 -26.20 -11.26 7.31
C ARG A 301 -25.09 -12.33 7.34
N PRO A 302 -23.98 -12.16 6.60
CA PRO A 302 -22.87 -13.11 6.61
C PRO A 302 -22.06 -13.00 7.91
N ALA A 303 -22.16 -14.02 8.77
CA ALA A 303 -21.50 -14.07 10.08
C ALA A 303 -19.95 -14.07 10.02
N THR A 304 -19.36 -14.45 8.89
CA THR A 304 -17.91 -14.48 8.65
C THR A 304 -17.60 -14.03 7.22
N PRO A 305 -16.38 -13.53 6.93
CA PRO A 305 -15.97 -13.25 5.56
C PRO A 305 -15.99 -14.51 4.67
N PRO A 306 -16.04 -14.34 3.33
CA PRO A 306 -15.87 -15.42 2.38
C PRO A 306 -14.56 -16.20 2.59
N THR A 307 -14.59 -17.51 2.34
CA THR A 307 -13.38 -18.34 2.41
C THR A 307 -12.57 -18.21 1.13
N VAL A 308 -11.47 -17.46 1.20
CA VAL A 308 -10.56 -17.22 0.07
C VAL A 308 -9.36 -18.19 -0.01
N GLY A 309 -9.17 -19.02 1.02
CA GLY A 309 -8.00 -19.90 1.17
C GLY A 309 -6.67 -19.10 1.24
N GLY A 310 -5.60 -19.67 0.67
CA GLY A 310 -4.26 -19.08 0.66
C GLY A 310 -3.44 -19.32 1.94
N THR A 311 -2.11 -19.17 1.86
CA THR A 311 -1.22 -19.05 3.03
C THR A 311 -1.26 -17.65 3.65
N LEU A 312 -1.56 -16.64 2.82
CA LEU A 312 -1.79 -15.25 3.20
C LEU A 312 -3.17 -14.75 2.74
N ARG A 313 -3.68 -13.74 3.44
CA ARG A 313 -4.87 -12.97 3.07
C ARG A 313 -4.54 -11.49 2.89
N ALA A 314 -4.99 -10.90 1.79
CA ALA A 314 -4.89 -9.47 1.53
C ALA A 314 -6.29 -8.86 1.33
N SER A 315 -6.51 -7.61 1.71
CA SER A 315 -7.84 -6.97 1.60
C SER A 315 -7.75 -5.46 1.43
N GLY A 316 -8.81 -4.84 0.92
CA GLY A 316 -9.04 -3.38 0.95
C GLY A 316 -10.36 -3.06 1.67
N LEU A 317 -10.37 -2.00 2.48
CA LEU A 317 -11.52 -1.54 3.26
C LEU A 317 -11.59 0.01 3.27
N ASN A 318 -12.69 0.58 2.78
CA ASN A 318 -13.01 1.99 3.03
C ASN A 318 -13.63 2.09 4.43
N VAL A 319 -13.08 2.95 5.29
CA VAL A 319 -13.49 3.05 6.71
C VAL A 319 -14.52 4.15 7.00
N LEU A 320 -15.10 4.77 5.96
CA LEU A 320 -16.15 5.80 6.04
C LEU A 320 -15.71 6.99 6.90
N ASN A 321 -14.67 7.70 6.44
CA ASN A 321 -14.01 8.83 7.11
C ASN A 321 -13.68 8.54 8.59
N TYR A 322 -12.61 7.81 8.89
CA TYR A 322 -12.14 7.60 10.26
C TYR A 322 -11.27 8.77 10.74
N PHE A 323 -11.88 9.67 11.50
CA PHE A 323 -11.26 10.90 12.01
C PHE A 323 -11.18 10.90 13.53
N THR A 324 -9.97 11.14 14.02
CA THR A 324 -9.70 11.54 15.40
C THR A 324 -10.01 13.02 15.65
N THR A 325 -9.99 13.85 14.61
CA THR A 325 -10.45 15.26 14.67
C THR A 325 -11.95 15.34 14.42
N LEU A 326 -12.72 15.27 15.52
CA LEU A 326 -14.18 15.26 15.53
C LEU A 326 -14.80 16.49 14.85
N GLY A 327 -15.94 16.29 14.18
CA GLY A 327 -16.75 17.37 13.60
C GLY A 327 -16.18 18.02 12.34
N GLN A 328 -15.13 17.44 11.72
CA GLN A 328 -14.68 17.81 10.38
C GLN A 328 -15.27 16.89 9.30
N ARG A 329 -15.06 15.59 9.49
CA ARG A 329 -15.54 14.46 8.68
C ARG A 329 -15.65 13.26 9.61
N GLY A 330 -16.44 12.26 9.23
CA GLY A 330 -16.66 11.11 10.10
C GLY A 330 -17.51 11.48 11.33
N ALA A 331 -17.11 10.99 12.50
CA ALA A 331 -17.76 11.27 13.77
C ALA A 331 -17.79 12.77 14.15
N ASN A 332 -18.98 13.26 14.51
CA ASN A 332 -19.17 14.61 15.05
C ASN A 332 -18.87 14.66 16.55
N THR A 333 -19.06 13.54 17.26
CA THR A 333 -18.91 13.45 18.73
C THR A 333 -17.97 12.32 19.17
N ALA A 334 -17.50 12.39 20.42
CA ALA A 334 -16.65 11.33 21.00
C ALA A 334 -17.42 10.00 21.18
N GLU A 335 -18.74 10.05 21.32
CA GLU A 335 -19.61 8.88 21.34
C GLU A 335 -19.65 8.21 19.97
N GLU A 336 -19.88 8.98 18.91
CA GLU A 336 -19.86 8.50 17.52
C GLU A 336 -18.50 7.93 17.12
N PHE A 337 -17.40 8.57 17.52
CA PHE A 337 -16.06 8.05 17.28
C PHE A 337 -15.84 6.70 17.99
N THR A 338 -16.32 6.58 19.22
CA THR A 338 -16.28 5.30 19.96
C THR A 338 -17.12 4.23 19.25
N ARG A 339 -18.31 4.60 18.74
CA ARG A 339 -19.22 3.73 17.98
C ARG A 339 -18.62 3.27 16.64
N GLN A 340 -18.00 4.19 15.90
CA GLN A 340 -17.32 3.95 14.61
C GLN A 340 -16.14 3.00 14.81
N ARG A 341 -15.26 3.33 15.75
CA ARG A 341 -14.08 2.52 16.10
C ARG A 341 -14.47 1.11 16.50
N ALA A 342 -15.50 0.94 17.35
CA ALA A 342 -15.94 -0.38 17.77
C ALA A 342 -16.45 -1.23 16.58
N LYS A 343 -17.24 -0.66 15.66
CA LYS A 343 -17.66 -1.37 14.43
C LYS A 343 -16.47 -1.75 13.54
N LEU A 344 -15.56 -0.81 13.27
CA LEU A 344 -14.36 -1.07 12.45
C LEU A 344 -13.42 -2.10 13.08
N VAL A 345 -13.31 -2.13 14.41
CA VAL A 345 -12.56 -3.18 15.14
C VAL A 345 -13.17 -4.56 14.92
N GLU A 346 -14.50 -4.70 14.92
CA GLU A 346 -15.15 -5.98 14.54
C GLU A 346 -14.89 -6.35 13.07
N THR A 347 -14.99 -5.39 12.15
CA THR A 347 -14.74 -5.64 10.70
C THR A 347 -13.30 -6.07 10.45
N ILE A 348 -12.30 -5.38 11.01
CA ILE A 348 -10.88 -5.72 10.84
C ILE A 348 -10.57 -7.07 11.50
N THR A 349 -11.12 -7.32 12.70
CA THR A 349 -10.95 -8.62 13.39
C THR A 349 -11.59 -9.77 12.61
N GLY A 350 -12.77 -9.55 12.02
CA GLY A 350 -13.48 -10.54 11.21
C GLY A 350 -12.75 -10.87 9.91
N LEU A 351 -12.36 -9.83 9.15
CA LEU A 351 -11.54 -9.98 7.93
C LEU A 351 -10.27 -10.76 8.21
N ASN A 352 -9.60 -10.45 9.32
CA ASN A 352 -8.37 -11.11 9.78
C ASN A 352 -7.32 -11.18 8.65
N ALA A 353 -7.23 -10.14 7.82
CA ALA A 353 -6.31 -10.07 6.67
C ALA A 353 -4.87 -9.91 7.16
N ASP A 354 -3.91 -10.59 6.53
CA ASP A 354 -2.49 -10.51 6.90
C ASP A 354 -1.83 -9.22 6.39
N VAL A 355 -2.38 -8.64 5.30
CA VAL A 355 -2.14 -7.26 4.84
C VAL A 355 -3.49 -6.61 4.50
N LEU A 356 -3.79 -5.44 5.06
CA LEU A 356 -5.04 -4.72 4.85
C LEU A 356 -4.74 -3.28 4.40
N GLY A 357 -5.23 -2.93 3.22
CA GLY A 357 -5.32 -1.55 2.75
C GLY A 357 -6.55 -0.85 3.33
N LEU A 358 -6.37 0.40 3.74
CA LEU A 358 -7.41 1.24 4.34
C LEU A 358 -7.57 2.51 3.49
N MET A 359 -8.81 2.88 3.16
CA MET A 359 -9.15 4.15 2.51
C MET A 359 -9.99 4.99 3.48
N GLU A 360 -9.85 6.31 3.40
CA GLU A 360 -10.54 7.29 4.28
C GLU A 360 -10.07 7.35 5.74
N ILE A 361 -8.79 7.09 5.96
CA ILE A 361 -8.12 7.45 7.21
C ILE A 361 -7.84 8.97 7.20
N GLU A 362 -8.05 9.66 8.33
CA GLU A 362 -7.65 11.07 8.49
C GLU A 362 -6.15 11.27 8.23
N ASN A 363 -5.81 12.23 7.37
CA ASN A 363 -4.45 12.54 6.95
C ASN A 363 -3.72 13.44 7.98
N ASN A 364 -3.59 12.97 9.22
CA ASN A 364 -2.95 13.70 10.33
C ASN A 364 -1.56 13.15 10.70
N GLY A 365 -0.82 12.70 9.69
CA GLY A 365 0.37 11.86 9.88
C GLY A 365 -0.10 10.43 10.10
N ALA A 366 0.20 9.87 11.27
CA ALA A 366 -0.21 8.50 11.62
C ALA A 366 -1.20 8.43 12.81
N ALA A 367 -1.67 9.55 13.39
CA ALA A 367 -2.39 9.51 14.66
C ALA A 367 -3.71 8.73 14.59
N ALA A 368 -4.53 8.94 13.56
CA ALA A 368 -5.76 8.18 13.36
C ALA A 368 -5.50 6.69 13.07
N LEU A 369 -4.46 6.39 12.28
CA LEU A 369 -4.05 5.01 11.98
C LEU A 369 -3.57 4.26 13.23
N ILE A 370 -2.77 4.92 14.07
CA ILE A 370 -2.25 4.39 15.33
C ILE A 370 -3.40 4.12 16.32
N ASP A 371 -4.38 5.03 16.44
CA ASP A 371 -5.54 4.81 17.30
C ASP A 371 -6.34 3.56 16.89
N LEU A 372 -6.62 3.41 15.59
CA LEU A 372 -7.33 2.24 15.05
C LEU A 372 -6.54 0.94 15.27
N VAL A 373 -5.23 0.94 14.99
CA VAL A 373 -4.35 -0.22 15.21
C VAL A 373 -4.27 -0.60 16.69
N ASN A 374 -4.19 0.40 17.59
CA ASN A 374 -4.20 0.15 19.03
C ASN A 374 -5.52 -0.47 19.49
N ALA A 375 -6.67 0.00 18.96
CA ALA A 375 -7.97 -0.57 19.29
C ALA A 375 -8.15 -2.01 18.76
N VAL A 376 -7.68 -2.30 17.54
CA VAL A 376 -7.67 -3.67 16.98
C VAL A 376 -6.75 -4.58 17.82
N ASN A 377 -5.54 -4.13 18.15
CA ASN A 377 -4.60 -4.88 19.00
C ASN A 377 -5.11 -5.08 20.43
N ALA A 378 -5.88 -4.15 20.99
CA ALA A 378 -6.51 -4.33 22.30
C ALA A 378 -7.52 -5.49 22.32
N LYS A 379 -8.18 -5.78 21.18
CA LYS A 379 -9.09 -6.93 21.02
C LYS A 379 -8.37 -8.21 20.60
N MET A 380 -7.42 -8.13 19.67
CA MET A 380 -6.77 -9.31 19.08
C MET A 380 -5.48 -9.77 19.77
N GLY A 381 -4.93 -8.95 20.67
CA GLY A 381 -3.61 -9.15 21.28
C GLY A 381 -2.62 -8.07 20.87
N ALA A 382 -1.79 -7.62 21.82
CA ALA A 382 -0.78 -6.60 21.58
C ALA A 382 0.23 -7.05 20.52
N GLY A 383 0.42 -6.24 19.47
CA GLY A 383 1.35 -6.52 18.38
C GLY A 383 0.82 -7.48 17.28
N THR A 384 -0.47 -7.84 17.30
CA THR A 384 -1.09 -8.65 16.22
C THR A 384 -1.02 -7.93 14.87
N TYR A 385 -1.27 -6.62 14.85
CA TYR A 385 -1.07 -5.74 13.72
C TYR A 385 0.00 -4.67 14.00
N SER A 386 0.76 -4.37 12.96
CA SER A 386 1.61 -3.19 12.82
C SER A 386 1.12 -2.36 11.62
N TYR A 387 1.65 -1.17 11.43
CA TYR A 387 1.26 -0.27 10.33
C TYR A 387 2.46 0.16 9.48
N ILE A 388 2.17 0.65 8.29
CA ILE A 388 3.16 1.25 7.39
C ILE A 388 3.17 2.76 7.58
N ASP A 389 4.30 3.30 8.04
CA ASP A 389 4.50 4.74 8.19
C ASP A 389 4.90 5.37 6.84
N ALA A 390 3.90 5.90 6.13
CA ALA A 390 4.09 6.70 4.91
C ALA A 390 4.15 8.21 5.20
N GLY A 391 4.34 8.63 6.46
CA GLY A 391 4.32 10.03 6.88
C GLY A 391 2.93 10.65 6.75
N LYS A 392 2.82 11.70 5.94
CA LYS A 392 1.55 12.37 5.61
C LYS A 392 1.38 12.42 4.08
N PRO A 393 0.85 11.37 3.43
CA PRO A 393 0.71 11.33 1.98
C PRO A 393 -0.29 12.39 1.48
N GLY A 394 0.18 13.28 0.60
CA GLY A 394 -0.69 14.29 -0.04
C GLY A 394 -1.14 15.42 0.88
N THR A 395 -2.24 16.07 0.49
CA THR A 395 -2.79 17.26 1.18
C THR A 395 -4.30 17.22 1.40
N ASP A 396 -5.02 16.22 0.86
CA ASP A 396 -6.43 15.97 1.21
C ASP A 396 -6.55 15.62 2.71
N LEU A 397 -7.72 15.89 3.31
CA LEU A 397 -8.05 15.55 4.69
C LEU A 397 -8.13 14.03 4.91
N ILE A 398 -8.41 13.26 3.86
CA ILE A 398 -8.34 11.80 3.87
C ILE A 398 -7.16 11.26 3.06
N THR A 399 -6.61 10.15 3.53
CA THR A 399 -5.50 9.43 2.91
C THR A 399 -5.78 7.92 2.84
N VAL A 400 -4.88 7.20 2.19
CA VAL A 400 -4.85 5.73 2.19
C VAL A 400 -3.71 5.24 3.10
N ALA A 401 -3.92 4.10 3.74
CA ALA A 401 -2.97 3.51 4.69
C ALA A 401 -2.89 1.98 4.55
N MET A 402 -1.94 1.37 5.24
CA MET A 402 -1.81 -0.08 5.32
C MET A 402 -1.50 -0.54 6.75
N ILE A 403 -2.15 -1.64 7.15
CA ILE A 403 -1.81 -2.41 8.35
C ILE A 403 -1.48 -3.85 7.95
N TYR A 404 -0.61 -4.52 8.71
CA TYR A 404 -0.15 -5.87 8.40
C TYR A 404 0.16 -6.65 9.67
N LYS A 405 0.14 -7.98 9.60
CA LYS A 405 0.55 -8.84 10.72
C LYS A 405 2.05 -9.13 10.65
N PRO A 406 2.88 -8.66 11.61
CA PRO A 406 4.32 -8.92 11.62
C PRO A 406 4.65 -10.41 11.89
N SER A 407 3.68 -11.24 12.28
CA SER A 407 3.80 -12.69 12.37
C SER A 407 3.61 -13.44 11.04
N LYS A 408 3.31 -12.72 9.94
CA LYS A 408 2.97 -13.29 8.63
C LYS A 408 3.79 -12.71 7.49
N VAL A 409 4.02 -11.39 7.50
CA VAL A 409 4.82 -10.70 6.49
C VAL A 409 5.80 -9.72 7.12
N LYS A 410 6.88 -9.42 6.40
CA LYS A 410 7.80 -8.31 6.67
C LYS A 410 7.71 -7.27 5.55
N PRO A 411 7.64 -5.95 5.84
CA PRO A 411 7.83 -4.94 4.82
C PRO A 411 9.28 -4.94 4.31
N ILE A 412 9.48 -4.65 3.02
CA ILE A 412 10.79 -4.51 2.37
C ILE A 412 10.94 -3.08 1.86
N GLY A 413 11.96 -2.38 2.34
CA GLY A 413 12.21 -0.98 1.98
C GLY A 413 11.19 -0.01 2.59
N THR A 414 11.30 1.26 2.20
CA THR A 414 10.35 2.32 2.58
C THR A 414 9.08 2.26 1.72
N PRO A 415 7.92 2.68 2.23
CA PRO A 415 6.73 2.83 1.40
C PRO A 415 6.95 3.89 0.32
N ALA A 416 6.37 3.65 -0.85
CA ALA A 416 6.35 4.58 -1.96
C ALA A 416 5.02 5.33 -2.01
N VAL A 417 5.06 6.62 -2.31
CA VAL A 417 3.88 7.50 -2.43
C VAL A 417 3.83 8.07 -3.85
N LEU A 418 2.66 7.97 -4.50
CA LEU A 418 2.44 8.46 -5.86
C LEU A 418 2.27 9.98 -5.88
N ASN A 419 3.37 10.71 -6.03
CA ASN A 419 3.38 12.17 -6.11
C ASN A 419 3.14 12.66 -7.56
N ASP A 420 1.87 12.73 -7.98
CA ASP A 420 1.47 13.24 -9.30
C ASP A 420 0.26 14.19 -9.19
N SER A 421 0.28 15.27 -9.98
CA SER A 421 -0.79 16.28 -10.01
C SER A 421 -2.16 15.76 -10.43
N ASP A 422 -2.26 14.69 -11.22
CA ASP A 422 -3.56 14.10 -11.58
C ASP A 422 -4.30 13.51 -10.36
N PHE A 423 -3.62 13.25 -9.25
CA PHE A 423 -4.23 12.88 -7.96
C PHE A 423 -4.72 14.08 -7.13
N SER A 424 -4.75 15.28 -7.71
CA SER A 424 -5.38 16.46 -7.11
C SER A 424 -6.91 16.38 -7.19
N VAL A 425 -7.57 16.53 -6.06
CA VAL A 425 -9.03 16.67 -5.94
C VAL A 425 -9.37 17.99 -5.24
N ALA A 426 -10.65 18.36 -5.17
CA ALA A 426 -11.07 19.65 -4.60
C ALA A 426 -10.65 19.87 -3.13
N GLY A 427 -10.43 18.79 -2.37
CA GLY A 427 -9.94 18.84 -0.98
C GLY A 427 -8.41 18.86 -0.82
N GLY A 428 -7.64 18.68 -1.90
CA GLY A 428 -6.18 18.48 -1.86
C GLY A 428 -5.74 17.31 -2.73
N MET A 429 -4.46 16.93 -2.65
CA MET A 429 -3.93 15.75 -3.35
C MET A 429 -4.14 14.49 -2.51
N ARG A 430 -4.67 13.43 -3.12
CA ARG A 430 -4.93 12.12 -2.47
C ARG A 430 -4.14 11.01 -3.18
N PRO A 431 -2.82 10.89 -2.91
CA PRO A 431 -1.95 9.96 -3.64
C PRO A 431 -2.24 8.49 -3.26
N SER A 432 -1.93 7.58 -4.18
CA SER A 432 -1.84 6.15 -3.87
C SER A 432 -0.56 5.84 -3.09
N VAL A 433 -0.58 4.79 -2.26
CA VAL A 433 0.57 4.34 -1.45
C VAL A 433 0.86 2.88 -1.77
N ALA A 434 2.15 2.53 -1.86
CA ALA A 434 2.61 1.18 -2.16
C ALA A 434 3.66 0.72 -1.13
N GLN A 435 3.61 -0.55 -0.74
CA GLN A 435 4.59 -1.19 0.12
C GLN A 435 4.87 -2.60 -0.41
N ARG A 436 6.15 -2.94 -0.58
CA ARG A 436 6.56 -4.32 -0.83
C ARG A 436 6.56 -5.11 0.47
N PHE A 437 5.97 -6.30 0.46
CA PHE A 437 5.97 -7.25 1.57
C PHE A 437 6.58 -8.57 1.12
N ALA A 438 7.27 -9.27 2.00
CA ALA A 438 7.60 -10.69 1.83
C ALA A 438 6.94 -11.55 2.90
N ALA A 439 6.43 -12.70 2.49
CA ALA A 439 5.90 -13.73 3.37
C ALA A 439 7.01 -14.31 4.26
N LEU A 440 6.69 -14.59 5.53
CA LEU A 440 7.67 -15.16 6.47
C LEU A 440 7.81 -16.68 6.37
N ASP A 441 6.86 -17.37 5.73
CA ASP A 441 6.87 -18.83 5.55
C ASP A 441 7.77 -19.28 4.38
N ASN A 442 7.76 -18.52 3.26
CA ASN A 442 8.49 -18.90 2.05
C ASN A 442 9.29 -17.79 1.37
N ASN A 443 9.28 -16.55 1.90
CA ASN A 443 9.96 -15.38 1.33
C ASN A 443 9.50 -14.97 -0.08
N GLY A 444 8.35 -15.44 -0.56
CA GLY A 444 7.67 -14.84 -1.72
C GLY A 444 7.26 -13.40 -1.43
N SER A 445 7.50 -12.49 -2.35
CA SER A 445 7.25 -11.05 -2.18
C SER A 445 6.24 -10.50 -3.17
N PHE A 446 5.64 -9.36 -2.81
CA PHE A 446 4.72 -8.64 -3.68
C PHE A 446 4.60 -7.17 -3.26
N TRP A 447 4.26 -6.32 -4.22
CA TRP A 447 3.77 -4.97 -3.99
C TRP A 447 2.28 -4.99 -3.63
N MET A 448 1.97 -4.56 -2.41
CA MET A 448 0.62 -4.12 -2.05
C MET A 448 0.48 -2.65 -2.43
N VAL A 449 -0.52 -2.31 -3.24
CA VAL A 449 -0.79 -0.92 -3.67
C VAL A 449 -2.21 -0.55 -3.26
N VAL A 450 -2.35 0.49 -2.43
CA VAL A 450 -3.66 0.98 -1.99
C VAL A 450 -3.95 2.31 -2.68
N ASN A 451 -5.16 2.44 -3.20
CA ASN A 451 -5.62 3.60 -3.94
C ASN A 451 -7.00 4.07 -3.46
N HIS A 452 -7.29 5.35 -3.68
CA HIS A 452 -8.61 5.94 -3.55
C HIS A 452 -8.73 7.01 -4.64
N LEU A 453 -9.33 6.68 -5.78
CA LEU A 453 -9.44 7.60 -6.93
C LEU A 453 -10.48 8.71 -6.70
N LYS A 454 -10.53 9.69 -7.60
CA LYS A 454 -11.49 10.81 -7.53
C LYS A 454 -12.92 10.27 -7.52
N SER A 455 -13.66 10.58 -6.46
CA SER A 455 -15.07 10.19 -6.34
C SER A 455 -15.96 10.63 -7.51
N LYS A 456 -16.96 9.80 -7.84
CA LYS A 456 -18.03 10.12 -8.81
C LYS A 456 -18.88 11.32 -8.36
N GLY A 457 -18.91 11.60 -7.06
CA GLY A 457 -19.69 12.69 -6.47
C GLY A 457 -19.21 14.09 -6.85
N SER A 458 -20.17 15.02 -6.86
CA SER A 458 -20.12 16.38 -7.43
C SER A 458 -19.83 16.42 -8.94
N CYS A 459 -20.20 17.50 -9.62
CA CYS A 459 -19.93 17.68 -11.04
C CYS A 459 -19.25 19.03 -11.28
N PRO A 460 -18.31 19.13 -12.25
CA PRO A 460 -17.69 20.40 -12.58
C PRO A 460 -18.69 21.37 -13.21
N SER A 461 -18.51 22.66 -12.93
CA SER A 461 -19.27 23.72 -13.59
C SER A 461 -18.85 23.87 -15.06
N GLY A 462 -19.84 23.97 -15.96
CA GLY A 462 -19.66 24.32 -17.37
C GLY A 462 -19.79 23.14 -18.33
N ALA A 463 -20.68 23.26 -19.32
CA ALA A 463 -21.05 22.19 -20.26
C ALA A 463 -19.90 21.65 -21.13
N ASN A 464 -18.79 22.38 -21.25
CA ASN A 464 -17.62 21.97 -22.03
C ASN A 464 -16.54 21.29 -21.18
N ASN A 465 -16.73 21.15 -19.85
CA ASN A 465 -15.76 20.43 -19.03
C ASN A 465 -15.71 18.95 -19.44
N PRO A 466 -14.52 18.34 -19.63
CA PRO A 466 -14.40 16.91 -19.97
C PRO A 466 -14.87 15.98 -18.86
N ASP A 467 -14.88 16.44 -17.61
CA ASP A 467 -15.27 15.66 -16.42
C ASP A 467 -16.76 15.83 -16.04
N ARG A 468 -17.58 16.37 -16.95
CA ARG A 468 -19.05 16.40 -16.82
C ARG A 468 -19.64 14.98 -16.90
N GLU A 469 -20.93 14.86 -16.57
CA GLU A 469 -21.65 13.60 -16.74
C GLU A 469 -21.78 13.21 -18.22
N THR A 470 -21.41 11.97 -18.54
CA THR A 470 -21.53 11.37 -19.89
C THR A 470 -21.87 9.87 -19.85
N GLY A 471 -22.47 9.39 -18.76
CA GLY A 471 -22.94 8.02 -18.54
C GLY A 471 -22.23 7.30 -17.38
N GLN A 472 -20.93 7.55 -17.18
CA GLN A 472 -20.07 6.82 -16.23
C GLN A 472 -19.83 7.57 -14.90
N GLY A 473 -20.70 8.54 -14.56
CA GLY A 473 -20.46 9.45 -13.45
C GLY A 473 -19.55 10.61 -13.86
N CYS A 474 -19.78 11.79 -13.26
CA CYS A 474 -18.81 12.89 -13.29
C CYS A 474 -17.39 12.45 -12.89
N TRP A 475 -16.39 13.19 -13.36
CA TRP A 475 -14.96 12.91 -13.14
C TRP A 475 -14.42 11.62 -13.78
N ASN A 476 -15.12 11.01 -14.74
CA ASN A 476 -14.65 9.78 -15.41
C ASN A 476 -13.30 9.97 -16.15
N VAL A 477 -13.09 11.12 -16.79
CA VAL A 477 -11.83 11.41 -17.51
C VAL A 477 -10.67 11.56 -16.53
N SER A 478 -10.89 12.22 -15.38
CA SER A 478 -9.92 12.35 -14.31
C SER A 478 -9.61 11.00 -13.64
N ARG A 479 -10.61 10.16 -13.35
CA ARG A 479 -10.40 8.77 -12.89
C ARG A 479 -9.58 7.97 -13.90
N THR A 480 -9.83 8.14 -15.21
CA THR A 480 -9.08 7.46 -16.28
C THR A 480 -7.62 7.93 -16.36
N ARG A 481 -7.37 9.24 -16.19
CA ARG A 481 -6.01 9.80 -16.05
C ARG A 481 -5.29 9.25 -14.82
N GLN A 482 -5.93 9.29 -13.65
CA GLN A 482 -5.38 8.77 -12.39
C GLN A 482 -5.01 7.29 -12.50
N ALA A 483 -5.88 6.46 -13.08
CA ALA A 483 -5.58 5.05 -13.34
C ALA A 483 -4.36 4.90 -14.28
N THR A 484 -4.24 5.74 -15.32
CA THR A 484 -3.12 5.70 -16.28
C THR A 484 -1.79 6.04 -15.59
N VAL A 485 -1.81 7.07 -14.74
CA VAL A 485 -0.67 7.48 -13.91
C VAL A 485 -0.31 6.39 -12.89
N LEU A 486 -1.30 5.82 -12.19
CA LEU A 486 -1.12 4.69 -11.26
C LEU A 486 -0.40 3.52 -11.94
N LYS A 487 -0.84 3.13 -13.14
CA LYS A 487 -0.22 2.08 -13.94
C LYS A 487 1.21 2.42 -14.37
N ASN A 488 1.49 3.67 -14.75
CA ASN A 488 2.85 4.09 -15.12
C ASN A 488 3.80 4.10 -13.91
N TRP A 489 3.30 4.51 -12.73
CA TRP A 489 4.05 4.47 -11.48
C TRP A 489 4.36 3.04 -11.02
N ILE A 490 3.37 2.14 -11.09
CA ILE A 490 3.57 0.70 -10.79
C ILE A 490 4.65 0.11 -11.72
N ASN A 491 4.65 0.44 -13.02
CA ASN A 491 5.73 -0.01 -13.91
C ASN A 491 7.12 0.47 -13.45
N GLY A 492 7.21 1.68 -12.87
CA GLY A 492 8.44 2.17 -12.23
C GLY A 492 8.83 1.35 -11.00
N LEU A 493 7.90 1.11 -10.07
CA LEU A 493 8.13 0.27 -8.89
C LEU A 493 8.64 -1.14 -9.26
N VAL A 494 8.03 -1.76 -10.28
CA VAL A 494 8.45 -3.08 -10.80
C VAL A 494 9.86 -3.01 -11.40
N ALA A 495 10.15 -2.01 -12.22
CA ALA A 495 11.46 -1.85 -12.85
C ALA A 495 12.59 -1.57 -11.85
N ASP A 496 12.35 -0.73 -10.84
CA ASP A 496 13.33 -0.33 -9.83
C ASP A 496 13.60 -1.45 -8.81
N SER A 497 12.61 -2.30 -8.53
CA SER A 497 12.68 -3.31 -7.46
C SER A 497 12.93 -4.74 -7.94
N GLY A 498 12.73 -5.01 -9.23
CA GLY A 498 12.73 -6.35 -9.83
C GLY A 498 11.52 -7.21 -9.49
N GLU A 499 10.60 -6.72 -8.65
CA GLU A 499 9.39 -7.44 -8.22
C GLU A 499 8.22 -7.14 -9.16
N SER A 500 7.72 -8.16 -9.87
CA SER A 500 6.60 -8.06 -10.80
C SER A 500 5.23 -8.38 -10.17
N ASP A 501 5.21 -9.00 -9.00
CA ASP A 501 3.99 -9.35 -8.30
C ASP A 501 3.37 -8.10 -7.65
N VAL A 502 2.22 -7.68 -8.19
CA VAL A 502 1.50 -6.49 -7.74
C VAL A 502 0.05 -6.87 -7.48
N LEU A 503 -0.41 -6.61 -6.27
CA LEU A 503 -1.82 -6.59 -5.89
C LEU A 503 -2.21 -5.14 -5.59
N MET A 504 -3.05 -4.55 -6.44
CA MET A 504 -3.75 -3.33 -6.09
C MET A 504 -5.03 -3.68 -5.34
N VAL A 505 -5.36 -2.89 -4.31
CA VAL A 505 -6.69 -2.86 -3.70
C VAL A 505 -7.14 -1.41 -3.53
N GLY A 506 -8.45 -1.21 -3.39
CA GLY A 506 -9.01 0.03 -2.87
C GLY A 506 -10.21 0.51 -3.66
N ASP A 507 -10.61 1.76 -3.38
CA ASP A 507 -11.78 2.40 -3.97
C ASP A 507 -11.38 3.11 -5.27
N PHE A 508 -11.67 2.48 -6.41
CA PHE A 508 -11.41 3.05 -7.73
C PHE A 508 -12.48 4.06 -8.16
N ASN A 509 -13.56 4.21 -7.38
CA ASN A 509 -14.74 5.01 -7.71
C ASN A 509 -15.26 4.75 -9.14
N SER A 510 -15.17 3.49 -9.60
CA SER A 510 -15.56 3.10 -10.94
C SER A 510 -16.11 1.67 -11.00
N TYR A 511 -17.17 1.49 -11.78
CA TYR A 511 -17.79 0.18 -12.01
C TYR A 511 -17.03 -0.66 -13.03
N LEU A 512 -17.22 -1.98 -13.00
CA LEU A 512 -16.35 -2.99 -13.63
C LEU A 512 -16.10 -2.86 -15.14
N ASN A 513 -16.92 -2.13 -15.88
CA ASN A 513 -16.78 -1.94 -17.32
C ASN A 513 -16.62 -0.46 -17.71
N GLU A 514 -16.41 0.43 -16.73
CA GLU A 514 -16.03 1.83 -16.95
C GLU A 514 -14.59 1.98 -17.47
N ASP A 515 -14.30 3.13 -18.05
CA ASP A 515 -13.03 3.43 -18.72
C ASP A 515 -11.78 3.33 -17.79
N PRO A 516 -11.81 3.74 -16.50
CA PRO A 516 -10.67 3.60 -15.59
C PRO A 516 -10.30 2.12 -15.35
N ILE A 517 -11.31 1.27 -15.16
CA ILE A 517 -11.13 -0.19 -15.00
C ILE A 517 -10.63 -0.81 -16.29
N ARG A 518 -11.26 -0.47 -17.43
CA ARG A 518 -10.86 -0.97 -18.76
C ARG A 518 -9.43 -0.58 -19.12
N MET A 519 -8.97 0.61 -18.71
CA MET A 519 -7.59 1.06 -18.92
C MET A 519 -6.60 0.15 -18.18
N LEU A 520 -6.86 -0.18 -16.90
CA LEU A 520 -6.01 -1.09 -16.11
C LEU A 520 -6.00 -2.50 -16.70
N GLU A 521 -7.15 -2.98 -17.18
CA GLU A 521 -7.25 -4.28 -17.88
C GLU A 521 -6.45 -4.30 -19.18
N THR A 522 -6.57 -3.25 -20.00
CA THR A 522 -5.80 -3.06 -21.25
C THR A 522 -4.30 -3.01 -20.98
N ALA A 523 -3.88 -2.47 -19.83
CA ALA A 523 -2.50 -2.42 -19.41
C ALA A 523 -1.96 -3.72 -18.79
N GLY A 524 -2.76 -4.79 -18.74
CA GLY A 524 -2.31 -6.11 -18.28
C GLY A 524 -2.55 -6.41 -16.80
N PHE A 525 -3.41 -5.67 -16.10
CA PHE A 525 -3.92 -6.06 -14.77
C PHE A 525 -5.26 -6.82 -14.88
N GLU A 526 -5.52 -7.79 -14.01
CA GLU A 526 -6.82 -8.49 -13.98
C GLU A 526 -7.71 -7.86 -12.93
N ALA A 527 -8.90 -7.39 -13.31
CA ALA A 527 -9.95 -6.98 -12.36
C ALA A 527 -10.50 -8.24 -11.66
N LEU A 528 -10.01 -8.54 -10.45
CA LEU A 528 -10.24 -9.82 -9.78
C LEU A 528 -11.73 -10.11 -9.57
N LEU A 529 -12.56 -9.09 -9.30
CA LEU A 529 -14.01 -9.24 -9.11
C LEU A 529 -14.71 -9.90 -10.31
N LYS A 530 -14.14 -9.86 -11.52
CA LYS A 530 -14.68 -10.58 -12.68
C LYS A 530 -14.56 -12.11 -12.56
N ARG A 531 -13.82 -12.64 -11.56
CA ARG A 531 -13.80 -14.07 -11.18
C ARG A 531 -15.03 -14.52 -10.39
N LEU A 532 -15.74 -13.61 -9.71
CA LEU A 532 -16.97 -13.94 -8.96
C LEU A 532 -18.15 -14.18 -9.92
N THR A 533 -19.23 -14.81 -9.45
CA THR A 533 -20.48 -14.87 -10.22
C THR A 533 -21.03 -13.45 -10.41
N ALA A 534 -21.76 -13.17 -11.49
CA ALA A 534 -22.23 -11.80 -11.77
C ALA A 534 -23.01 -11.18 -10.58
N THR A 535 -23.84 -11.99 -9.92
CA THR A 535 -24.64 -11.63 -8.75
C THR A 535 -23.86 -11.33 -7.47
N GLU A 536 -22.54 -11.52 -7.45
CA GLU A 536 -21.66 -11.25 -6.30
C GLU A 536 -20.71 -10.06 -6.56
N ARG A 537 -20.78 -9.41 -7.74
CA ARG A 537 -19.84 -8.36 -8.14
C ARG A 537 -20.33 -6.96 -7.72
N TYR A 538 -20.55 -6.76 -6.44
CA TYR A 538 -20.88 -5.44 -5.90
C TYR A 538 -20.15 -5.20 -4.59
N THR A 539 -19.87 -3.94 -4.29
CA THR A 539 -19.32 -3.49 -3.00
C THR A 539 -20.04 -2.26 -2.48
N TYR A 540 -21.00 -1.74 -3.24
CA TYR A 540 -21.70 -0.48 -3.00
C TYR A 540 -23.13 -0.56 -3.58
N VAL A 541 -24.06 0.19 -3.00
CA VAL A 541 -25.43 0.37 -3.51
C VAL A 541 -25.73 1.87 -3.52
N PHE A 542 -26.23 2.38 -4.64
CA PHE A 542 -26.55 3.79 -4.82
C PHE A 542 -27.82 3.97 -5.65
N SER A 543 -28.78 4.74 -5.16
CA SER A 543 -30.09 4.92 -5.81
C SER A 543 -30.73 3.57 -6.22
N GLY A 544 -30.62 2.59 -5.31
CA GLY A 544 -31.06 1.21 -5.45
C GLY A 544 -30.36 0.34 -6.50
N GLU A 545 -29.28 0.82 -7.14
CA GLU A 545 -28.48 0.03 -8.08
C GLU A 545 -27.24 -0.53 -7.37
N SER A 546 -27.04 -1.84 -7.46
CA SER A 546 -25.88 -2.55 -6.90
C SER A 546 -24.70 -2.53 -7.86
N GLY A 547 -23.49 -2.20 -7.38
CA GLY A 547 -22.28 -2.22 -8.20
C GLY A 547 -20.98 -2.24 -7.38
N ALA A 548 -19.84 -2.47 -8.02
CA ALA A 548 -18.52 -2.48 -7.36
C ALA A 548 -17.74 -1.19 -7.62
N LEU A 549 -17.41 -0.46 -6.55
CA LEU A 549 -16.47 0.67 -6.59
C LEU A 549 -15.09 0.28 -6.02
N ASP A 550 -15.07 -0.68 -5.10
CA ASP A 550 -13.86 -1.25 -4.52
C ASP A 550 -13.44 -2.48 -5.33
N HIS A 551 -12.16 -2.56 -5.67
CA HIS A 551 -11.64 -3.65 -6.48
C HIS A 551 -10.33 -4.20 -5.93
N GLY A 552 -10.05 -5.45 -6.27
CA GLY A 552 -8.70 -6.01 -6.29
C GLY A 552 -8.23 -6.16 -7.73
N PHE A 553 -6.97 -5.80 -8.02
CA PHE A 553 -6.34 -6.06 -9.32
C PHE A 553 -5.00 -6.77 -9.18
N ALA A 554 -4.73 -7.77 -10.02
CA ALA A 554 -3.47 -8.52 -10.04
C ALA A 554 -2.64 -8.27 -11.32
N SER A 555 -1.33 -8.02 -11.16
CA SER A 555 -0.37 -8.08 -12.28
C SER A 555 -0.29 -9.48 -12.87
N ALA A 556 0.17 -9.61 -14.12
CA ALA A 556 0.21 -10.90 -14.83
C ALA A 556 0.88 -12.05 -14.03
N SER A 557 1.91 -11.77 -13.24
CA SER A 557 2.59 -12.76 -12.39
C SER A 557 1.84 -13.05 -11.07
N MET A 558 1.15 -12.06 -10.48
CA MET A 558 0.32 -12.23 -9.29
C MET A 558 -0.98 -13.03 -9.58
N ARG A 559 -1.53 -12.96 -10.81
CA ARG A 559 -2.82 -13.60 -11.16
C ARG A 559 -2.91 -15.10 -10.84
N SER A 560 -1.82 -15.84 -11.06
CA SER A 560 -1.73 -17.28 -10.80
C SER A 560 -1.57 -17.63 -9.31
N GLN A 561 -1.24 -16.62 -8.49
CA GLN A 561 -0.95 -16.75 -7.06
C GLN A 561 -2.17 -16.37 -6.20
N VAL A 562 -3.18 -15.73 -6.80
CA VAL A 562 -4.50 -15.54 -6.20
C VAL A 562 -5.23 -16.88 -6.10
N ASN A 563 -5.26 -17.43 -4.88
CA ASN A 563 -5.93 -18.68 -4.53
C ASN A 563 -7.47 -18.54 -4.53
N GLY A 564 -7.98 -17.38 -4.14
CA GLY A 564 -9.41 -17.13 -4.01
C GLY A 564 -9.74 -15.67 -3.74
N LEU A 565 -11.03 -15.35 -3.79
CA LEU A 565 -11.56 -13.99 -3.75
C LEU A 565 -12.97 -14.03 -3.17
N GLY A 566 -13.36 -12.97 -2.46
CA GLY A 566 -14.76 -12.70 -2.14
C GLY A 566 -14.97 -11.28 -1.62
N VAL A 567 -16.22 -10.81 -1.64
CA VAL A 567 -16.65 -9.58 -0.99
C VAL A 567 -17.37 -9.96 0.30
N TRP A 568 -17.07 -9.31 1.42
CA TRP A 568 -17.81 -9.54 2.66
C TRP A 568 -18.95 -8.53 2.79
N HIS A 569 -20.15 -8.95 2.37
CA HIS A 569 -21.35 -8.10 2.32
C HIS A 569 -21.90 -7.75 3.72
N VAL A 570 -21.28 -6.77 4.36
CA VAL A 570 -21.65 -6.29 5.71
C VAL A 570 -22.11 -4.84 5.72
N ASN A 571 -21.90 -4.08 4.65
CA ASN A 571 -22.02 -2.62 4.62
C ASN A 571 -23.01 -2.13 3.56
N ALA A 572 -22.82 -2.53 2.29
CA ALA A 572 -23.59 -1.98 1.16
C ALA A 572 -25.08 -2.33 1.19
N GLU A 573 -25.43 -3.42 1.86
CA GLU A 573 -26.79 -3.96 1.93
C GLU A 573 -27.59 -3.48 3.15
N GLU A 574 -26.93 -2.79 4.09
CA GLU A 574 -27.51 -2.38 5.37
C GLU A 574 -28.03 -0.93 5.33
N PRO A 575 -29.15 -0.63 6.01
CA PRO A 575 -29.67 0.73 6.08
C PRO A 575 -28.70 1.65 6.84
N PRO A 576 -28.47 2.89 6.37
CA PRO A 576 -27.59 3.86 7.04
C PRO A 576 -27.93 4.09 8.51
N VAL A 577 -29.20 3.97 8.89
CA VAL A 577 -29.66 4.14 10.28
C VAL A 577 -28.95 3.21 11.30
N PHE A 578 -28.31 2.12 10.86
CA PHE A 578 -27.52 1.22 11.72
C PHE A 578 -26.00 1.52 11.77
N ASP A 579 -25.56 2.62 11.16
CA ASP A 579 -24.18 3.11 11.26
C ASP A 579 -23.86 3.69 12.67
N TYR A 580 -22.70 4.34 12.79
CA TYR A 580 -22.19 4.87 14.05
C TYR A 580 -22.75 6.24 14.45
N ASN A 581 -23.44 6.97 13.56
CA ASN A 581 -23.95 8.32 13.82
C ASN A 581 -25.07 8.32 14.87
N THR A 582 -25.26 9.43 15.60
CA THR A 582 -26.33 9.57 16.61
C THR A 582 -27.45 10.51 16.16
N GLU A 583 -27.14 11.43 15.25
CA GLU A 583 -28.10 12.35 14.67
C GLU A 583 -29.22 11.61 13.95
N PHE A 584 -30.45 12.15 14.05
CA PHE A 584 -31.62 11.66 13.34
C PHE A 584 -32.08 10.22 13.68
N LYS A 585 -31.65 9.66 14.82
CA LYS A 585 -32.03 8.30 15.26
C LYS A 585 -32.84 8.29 16.57
N PRO A 586 -34.15 8.64 16.54
CA PRO A 586 -35.00 8.49 17.73
C PRO A 586 -35.26 7.00 18.07
N ASP A 587 -35.09 6.10 17.11
CA ASP A 587 -35.02 4.64 17.25
C ASP A 587 -33.59 4.17 16.88
N ASP A 588 -32.61 4.51 17.72
CA ASP A 588 -31.21 4.18 17.49
C ASP A 588 -30.92 2.71 17.80
N ARG A 589 -30.55 1.97 16.75
CA ARG A 589 -30.24 0.53 16.81
C ARG A 589 -28.77 0.30 16.55
N TYR A 590 -27.93 1.00 17.30
CA TYR A 590 -26.51 0.76 17.30
C TYR A 590 -26.16 -0.66 17.76
N ALA A 591 -25.17 -1.27 17.12
CA ALA A 591 -24.44 -2.41 17.66
C ALA A 591 -22.96 -2.33 17.26
N ALA A 592 -22.09 -2.71 18.19
CA ALA A 592 -20.68 -3.00 17.94
C ALA A 592 -20.57 -4.33 17.18
N SER A 593 -20.69 -4.25 15.86
CA SER A 593 -20.74 -5.37 14.93
C SER A 593 -20.14 -4.92 13.59
N PRO A 594 -19.69 -5.84 12.71
CA PRO A 594 -19.12 -5.44 11.42
C PRO A 594 -20.15 -4.81 10.48
N TYR A 595 -21.44 -5.05 10.73
CA TYR A 595 -22.54 -4.60 9.90
C TYR A 595 -22.70 -3.08 9.94
N ARG A 596 -22.76 -2.46 8.76
CA ARG A 596 -22.78 -0.99 8.58
C ARG A 596 -21.65 -0.30 9.36
N SER A 597 -20.45 -0.87 9.27
CA SER A 597 -19.20 -0.22 9.69
C SER A 597 -18.71 0.82 8.69
N SER A 598 -19.16 0.69 7.44
CA SER A 598 -18.93 1.57 6.30
C SER A 598 -20.18 1.53 5.40
N ASP A 599 -20.16 2.26 4.29
CA ASP A 599 -21.05 2.12 3.14
C ASP A 599 -20.48 1.21 2.04
N HIS A 600 -19.18 0.92 2.08
CA HIS A 600 -18.48 0.02 1.16
C HIS A 600 -18.21 -1.35 1.78
N ASP A 601 -18.45 -2.44 1.04
CA ASP A 601 -18.06 -3.80 1.43
C ASP A 601 -16.57 -4.07 1.15
N PRO A 602 -15.81 -4.66 2.10
CA PRO A 602 -14.41 -4.99 1.88
C PRO A 602 -14.21 -6.17 0.91
N VAL A 603 -13.26 -6.01 0.00
CA VAL A 603 -12.78 -7.06 -0.92
C VAL A 603 -11.66 -7.84 -0.25
N LEU A 604 -11.77 -9.17 -0.20
CA LEU A 604 -10.81 -10.09 0.41
C LEU A 604 -10.21 -11.03 -0.64
N VAL A 605 -8.88 -11.18 -0.63
CA VAL A 605 -8.08 -11.96 -1.59
C VAL A 605 -7.22 -12.96 -0.82
N GLY A 606 -7.26 -14.23 -1.22
CA GLY A 606 -6.39 -15.29 -0.70
C GLY A 606 -5.18 -15.47 -1.63
N LEU A 607 -3.98 -15.55 -1.06
CA LEU A 607 -2.72 -15.60 -1.80
C LEU A 607 -1.91 -16.85 -1.43
N ASN A 608 -1.32 -17.50 -2.43
CA ASN A 608 -0.24 -18.47 -2.30
C ASN A 608 0.97 -17.93 -3.06
N LEU A 609 1.81 -17.14 -2.39
CA LEU A 609 2.96 -16.52 -3.06
C LEU A 609 3.99 -17.56 -3.50
N THR A 610 4.55 -17.36 -4.69
CA THR A 610 5.69 -18.12 -5.19
C THR A 610 6.92 -17.65 -4.42
N PRO A 611 7.78 -18.55 -3.91
CA PRO A 611 9.02 -18.14 -3.25
C PRO A 611 9.90 -17.34 -4.20
N ASP A 612 10.33 -16.14 -3.79
CA ASP A 612 11.37 -15.40 -4.49
C ASP A 612 12.64 -16.26 -4.56
N VAL A 613 13.36 -16.18 -5.67
CA VAL A 613 14.74 -16.66 -5.70
C VAL A 613 15.52 -15.85 -4.67
N VAL A 614 16.15 -16.51 -3.70
CA VAL A 614 16.92 -15.85 -2.64
C VAL A 614 18.10 -15.09 -3.24
N VAL A 615 17.92 -13.79 -3.48
CA VAL A 615 18.99 -12.88 -3.87
C VAL A 615 19.82 -12.57 -2.63
N HIS A 616 20.95 -13.25 -2.49
CA HIS A 616 21.94 -12.92 -1.48
C HIS A 616 22.50 -11.52 -1.75
N ALA A 617 22.46 -10.67 -0.73
CA ALA A 617 23.07 -9.35 -0.80
C ALA A 617 24.60 -9.52 -0.93
N PRO A 618 25.28 -8.77 -1.82
CA PRO A 618 26.71 -8.91 -2.02
C PRO A 618 27.45 -8.63 -0.70
N SER A 619 28.42 -9.48 -0.37
CA SER A 619 29.26 -9.30 0.82
C SER A 619 30.70 -8.99 0.41
N LEU A 620 31.28 -7.96 1.03
CA LEU A 620 32.59 -7.43 0.69
C LEU A 620 33.40 -7.12 1.94
N SER A 621 34.52 -7.83 2.13
CA SER A 621 35.53 -7.49 3.13
C SER A 621 36.88 -7.24 2.48
N ALA A 622 37.64 -6.29 3.05
CA ALA A 622 39.01 -5.96 2.64
C ALA A 622 39.72 -5.20 3.76
N ASN A 623 41.05 -5.21 3.74
CA ASN A 623 41.92 -4.34 4.53
C ASN A 623 42.33 -3.15 3.65
N LEU A 624 41.82 -1.96 3.97
CA LEU A 624 42.16 -0.74 3.26
C LEU A 624 43.29 -0.02 4.03
N PRO A 625 44.38 0.39 3.36
CA PRO A 625 45.46 1.14 3.98
C PRO A 625 45.03 2.58 4.31
N SER A 626 45.59 3.13 5.39
CA SER A 626 45.35 4.50 5.85
C SER A 626 46.50 5.47 5.60
N ASN A 627 47.69 4.96 5.27
CA ASN A 627 48.89 5.75 4.97
C ASN A 627 49.65 5.16 3.78
N GLY A 628 50.38 6.01 3.05
CA GLY A 628 51.31 5.61 1.99
C GLY A 628 52.34 6.71 1.70
N ILE A 629 53.22 6.46 0.72
CA ILE A 629 54.21 7.44 0.26
C ILE A 629 54.12 7.64 -1.25
N VAL A 630 54.46 8.85 -1.72
CA VAL A 630 54.54 9.16 -3.15
C VAL A 630 55.49 8.20 -3.86
N GLY A 631 55.04 7.59 -4.96
CA GLY A 631 55.80 6.59 -5.71
C GLY A 631 55.90 5.21 -5.05
N GLY A 632 55.39 5.03 -3.84
CA GLY A 632 55.29 3.72 -3.17
C GLY A 632 54.02 2.97 -3.56
N THR A 633 54.12 1.64 -3.61
CA THR A 633 52.95 0.76 -3.84
C THR A 633 52.03 0.76 -2.61
N VAL A 634 50.75 1.00 -2.86
CA VAL A 634 49.66 0.93 -1.88
C VAL A 634 48.78 -0.27 -2.24
N SER A 635 48.56 -1.18 -1.28
CA SER A 635 47.76 -2.39 -1.47
C SER A 635 46.49 -2.40 -0.64
N ILE A 636 45.33 -2.63 -1.27
CA ILE A 636 44.12 -3.11 -0.62
C ILE A 636 44.22 -4.64 -0.59
N THR A 637 44.27 -5.25 0.59
CA THR A 637 44.54 -6.70 0.75
C THR A 637 43.37 -7.43 1.41
N GLY A 638 43.40 -8.77 1.39
CA GLY A 638 42.39 -9.59 2.06
C GLY A 638 40.99 -9.43 1.46
N ILE A 639 40.91 -9.18 0.14
CA ILE A 639 39.64 -8.96 -0.56
C ILE A 639 38.86 -10.28 -0.61
N VAL A 640 37.69 -10.27 0.01
CA VAL A 640 36.68 -11.34 -0.09
C VAL A 640 35.40 -10.72 -0.61
N ALA A 641 35.03 -11.12 -1.83
CA ALA A 641 33.79 -10.76 -2.49
C ALA A 641 32.94 -12.03 -2.67
N ALA A 642 31.69 -11.99 -2.27
CA ALA A 642 30.70 -13.03 -2.53
C ALA A 642 29.34 -12.40 -2.91
N ASP A 643 28.51 -13.18 -3.62
CA ASP A 643 27.15 -12.79 -4.04
C ASP A 643 27.06 -11.52 -4.90
N GLY A 644 28.16 -11.14 -5.54
CA GLY A 644 28.27 -10.02 -6.48
C GLY A 644 28.75 -10.45 -7.87
N THR A 645 28.50 -9.60 -8.87
CA THR A 645 28.82 -9.82 -10.28
C THR A 645 29.84 -8.82 -10.85
N ALA A 646 30.00 -7.65 -10.21
CA ALA A 646 30.99 -6.65 -10.59
C ALA A 646 31.71 -6.09 -9.35
N LEU A 647 33.04 -6.24 -9.29
CA LEU A 647 33.91 -5.63 -8.27
C LEU A 647 34.67 -4.47 -8.92
N SER A 648 34.76 -3.32 -8.25
CA SER A 648 35.54 -2.17 -8.70
C SER A 648 36.27 -1.48 -7.54
N VAL A 649 37.34 -0.76 -7.88
CA VAL A 649 38.08 0.11 -6.98
C VAL A 649 38.17 1.52 -7.56
N ASP A 650 37.96 2.52 -6.71
CA ASP A 650 38.25 3.93 -6.92
C ASP A 650 39.34 4.33 -5.91
N TRP A 651 40.49 4.79 -6.41
CA TRP A 651 41.63 5.18 -5.58
C TRP A 651 41.53 6.63 -5.09
N GLY A 652 40.53 7.39 -5.55
CA GLY A 652 40.25 8.75 -5.10
C GLY A 652 41.16 9.83 -5.70
N ASP A 653 42.19 9.46 -6.48
CA ASP A 653 43.05 10.36 -7.26
C ASP A 653 42.60 10.53 -8.72
N GLY A 654 41.43 9.99 -9.05
CA GLY A 654 40.88 9.94 -10.41
C GLY A 654 41.11 8.60 -11.13
N VAL A 655 41.90 7.67 -10.55
CA VAL A 655 42.09 6.33 -11.10
C VAL A 655 41.05 5.35 -10.55
N GLN A 656 40.31 4.72 -11.46
CA GLN A 656 39.33 3.67 -11.14
C GLN A 656 39.59 2.43 -11.99
N ALA A 657 39.29 1.24 -11.45
CA ALA A 657 39.44 -0.02 -12.16
C ALA A 657 38.34 -1.03 -11.80
N THR A 658 37.86 -1.77 -12.79
CA THR A 658 37.07 -2.99 -12.58
C THR A 658 38.02 -4.15 -12.27
N LEU A 659 37.72 -4.91 -11.23
CA LEU A 659 38.53 -6.03 -10.75
C LEU A 659 37.79 -7.35 -11.01
N PRO A 660 38.49 -8.44 -11.38
CA PRO A 660 37.92 -9.78 -11.33
C PRO A 660 37.40 -10.11 -9.92
N LEU A 661 36.26 -10.81 -9.81
CA LEU A 661 35.67 -11.19 -8.51
C LEU A 661 36.59 -12.05 -7.63
N ALA A 662 37.52 -12.78 -8.25
CA ALA A 662 38.51 -13.60 -7.56
C ALA A 662 39.69 -12.81 -6.96
N THR A 663 39.81 -11.51 -7.26
CA THR A 663 40.90 -10.64 -6.80
C THR A 663 41.02 -10.66 -5.27
N LYS A 664 42.24 -10.92 -4.76
CA LYS A 664 42.55 -10.94 -3.31
C LYS A 664 43.34 -9.71 -2.84
N GLU A 665 43.98 -9.03 -3.77
CA GLU A 665 44.74 -7.81 -3.56
C GLU A 665 44.59 -6.91 -4.78
N ALA A 666 44.39 -5.62 -4.56
CA ALA A 666 44.43 -4.58 -5.59
C ALA A 666 45.53 -3.58 -5.20
N VAL A 667 46.34 -3.14 -6.17
CA VAL A 667 47.50 -2.28 -5.93
C VAL A 667 47.45 -1.01 -6.78
N HIS A 668 48.01 0.08 -6.26
CA HIS A 668 48.13 1.36 -6.94
C HIS A 668 49.35 2.15 -6.46
N THR A 669 49.76 3.16 -7.22
CA THR A 669 50.89 4.03 -6.87
C THR A 669 50.48 5.50 -7.06
N PHE A 670 50.49 6.26 -5.98
CA PHE A 670 50.09 7.67 -6.00
C PHE A 670 51.25 8.57 -6.46
N ALA A 671 50.98 9.40 -7.47
CA ALA A 671 51.96 10.31 -8.08
C ALA A 671 52.20 11.62 -7.29
N THR A 672 51.29 11.98 -6.39
CA THR A 672 51.36 13.22 -5.58
C THR A 672 51.01 12.94 -4.12
N ALA A 673 51.51 13.77 -3.22
CA ALA A 673 51.15 13.73 -1.81
C ALA A 673 49.77 14.37 -1.60
N GLY A 674 48.97 13.83 -0.69
CA GLY A 674 47.59 14.27 -0.46
C GLY A 674 46.77 13.25 0.33
N ASN A 675 45.55 13.65 0.69
CA ASN A 675 44.56 12.75 1.27
C ASN A 675 43.57 12.31 0.18
N TYR A 676 43.40 10.99 0.01
CA TYR A 676 42.50 10.40 -0.97
C TYR A 676 41.44 9.53 -0.28
N THR A 677 40.32 9.29 -0.95
CA THR A 677 39.27 8.37 -0.47
C THR A 677 39.26 7.12 -1.33
N LEU A 678 39.73 6.01 -0.76
CA LEU A 678 39.64 4.69 -1.35
C LEU A 678 38.20 4.18 -1.25
N ARG A 679 37.62 3.70 -2.35
CA ARG A 679 36.35 2.95 -2.35
C ARG A 679 36.53 1.64 -3.10
N LEU A 680 36.31 0.52 -2.42
CA LEU A 680 36.14 -0.78 -3.04
C LEU A 680 34.63 -1.11 -3.03
N ARG A 681 34.05 -1.38 -4.20
CA ARG A 681 32.60 -1.63 -4.37
C ARG A 681 32.34 -2.95 -5.06
N LEU A 682 31.41 -3.73 -4.52
CA LEU A 682 30.90 -4.96 -5.12
C LEU A 682 29.41 -4.80 -5.39
N THR A 683 28.99 -4.96 -6.64
CA THR A 683 27.58 -4.88 -7.06
C THR A 683 27.12 -6.25 -7.59
N ASN A 684 25.86 -6.64 -7.34
CA ASN A 684 25.27 -7.88 -7.86
C ASN A 684 24.39 -7.66 -9.11
N ALA A 685 23.88 -8.74 -9.70
CA ALA A 685 23.04 -8.68 -10.91
C ALA A 685 21.73 -7.89 -10.71
N HIS A 686 21.33 -7.64 -9.46
CA HIS A 686 20.11 -6.94 -9.06
C HIS A 686 20.39 -5.51 -8.56
N GLY A 687 21.58 -4.95 -8.87
CA GLY A 687 21.95 -3.56 -8.55
C GLY A 687 22.26 -3.27 -7.07
N GLN A 688 22.10 -4.25 -6.17
CA GLN A 688 22.53 -4.11 -4.77
C GLN A 688 24.06 -4.02 -4.72
N SER A 689 24.61 -3.25 -3.78
CA SER A 689 26.06 -3.16 -3.61
C SER A 689 26.53 -3.08 -2.16
N ALA A 690 27.68 -3.70 -1.88
CA ALA A 690 28.45 -3.53 -0.66
C ALA A 690 29.73 -2.74 -0.95
N GLU A 691 30.11 -1.86 -0.02
CA GLU A 691 31.27 -0.98 -0.16
C GLU A 691 32.19 -1.05 1.05
N ARG A 692 33.49 -0.88 0.80
CA ARG A 692 34.50 -0.60 1.81
C ARG A 692 35.18 0.71 1.45
N VAL A 693 35.08 1.68 2.34
CA VAL A 693 35.60 3.04 2.16
C VAL A 693 36.65 3.33 3.23
N SER A 694 37.74 3.99 2.86
CA SER A 694 38.77 4.47 3.79
C SER A 694 39.42 5.75 3.25
N SER A 695 39.87 6.63 4.14
CA SER A 695 40.79 7.71 3.78
C SER A 695 42.23 7.19 3.84
N ILE A 696 43.06 7.60 2.88
CA ILE A 696 44.50 7.35 2.87
C ILE A 696 45.28 8.66 2.80
N ASN A 697 46.29 8.82 3.65
CA ASN A 697 47.24 9.93 3.60
C ASN A 697 48.53 9.49 2.86
N ILE A 698 48.80 10.10 1.71
CA ILE A 698 50.03 9.92 0.94
C ILE A 698 50.99 11.05 1.26
N THR A 699 52.17 10.68 1.76
CA THR A 699 53.22 11.64 2.18
C THR A 699 54.45 11.57 1.27
N HIS A 700 55.26 12.63 1.24
CA HIS A 700 56.63 12.48 0.74
C HIS A 700 57.42 11.67 1.77
N GLY A 701 57.90 10.48 1.39
CA GLY A 701 58.61 9.58 2.30
C GLY A 701 59.86 10.23 2.89
N THR A 702 59.99 10.20 4.21
CA THR A 702 61.24 10.55 4.90
C THR A 702 62.30 9.47 4.66
N PRO A 703 63.58 9.84 4.46
CA PRO A 703 64.67 8.85 4.43
C PRO A 703 64.73 8.07 5.75
N PRO A 704 65.05 6.76 5.73
CA PRO A 704 65.08 5.95 6.94
C PRO A 704 66.17 6.42 7.91
N ALA A 705 65.86 6.38 9.21
CA ALA A 705 66.78 6.76 10.26
C ALA A 705 68.00 5.82 10.33
N VAL A 706 69.17 6.39 10.55
CA VAL A 706 70.42 5.65 10.77
C VAL A 706 70.37 5.01 12.16
N VAL A 707 70.55 3.68 12.22
CA VAL A 707 70.87 2.98 13.48
C VAL A 707 72.38 3.16 13.75
N PRO A 708 72.80 3.67 14.92
CA PRO A 708 74.22 3.78 15.26
C PRO A 708 74.88 2.38 15.35
N GLU A 709 76.14 2.27 14.93
CA GLU A 709 76.90 1.02 14.85
C GLU A 709 78.41 1.31 14.98
N LEU A 710 79.22 0.34 15.44
CA LEU A 710 80.65 0.55 15.65
C LEU A 710 81.38 0.99 14.37
N PHE A 711 82.39 1.87 14.49
CA PHE A 711 83.20 2.31 13.35
C PHE A 711 84.63 2.71 13.72
N PHE A 712 85.52 2.74 12.73
CA PHE A 712 86.90 3.19 12.88
C PHE A 712 86.97 4.70 13.10
N SER A 713 87.58 5.06 14.22
CA SER A 713 87.62 6.41 14.77
C SER A 713 88.98 7.08 14.55
N GLU A 714 90.04 6.28 14.57
CA GLU A 714 91.40 6.72 14.28
C GLU A 714 92.20 5.58 13.63
N TYR A 715 93.04 5.93 12.67
CA TYR A 715 94.01 5.04 12.00
C TYR A 715 95.36 5.73 12.07
N LEU A 716 96.39 5.02 12.50
CA LEU A 716 97.73 5.56 12.66
C LEU A 716 98.71 4.69 11.86
N GLU A 717 99.28 5.24 10.80
CA GLU A 717 100.50 4.74 10.16
C GLU A 717 101.66 5.68 10.52
N GLY A 718 102.38 5.33 11.57
CA GLY A 718 103.51 6.07 12.11
C GLY A 718 104.86 5.54 11.60
N SER A 719 105.93 6.03 12.21
CA SER A 719 107.29 5.61 11.90
C SER A 719 107.52 4.13 12.25
N SER A 720 108.13 3.39 11.32
CA SER A 720 108.44 1.96 11.47
C SER A 720 107.21 1.11 11.84
N ASN A 721 107.11 0.72 13.11
CA ASN A 721 106.13 -0.20 13.66
C ASN A 721 105.12 0.47 14.61
N ASN A 722 105.13 1.81 14.64
CA ASN A 722 104.12 2.62 15.29
C ASN A 722 102.84 2.59 14.45
N LYS A 723 101.99 1.57 14.64
CA LYS A 723 100.73 1.42 13.91
C LYS A 723 99.58 1.10 14.84
N ALA A 724 98.42 1.73 14.63
CA ALA A 724 97.24 1.53 15.46
C ALA A 724 95.92 1.73 14.70
N LEU A 725 94.85 1.11 15.20
CA LEU A 725 93.46 1.29 14.79
C LEU A 725 92.59 1.51 16.02
N GLU A 726 91.73 2.52 16.00
CA GLU A 726 90.72 2.75 17.03
C GLU A 726 89.32 2.44 16.49
N ILE A 727 88.52 1.75 17.29
CA ILE A 727 87.10 1.45 17.03
C ILE A 727 86.27 2.12 18.13
N TYR A 728 85.23 2.86 17.76
CA TYR A 728 84.38 3.62 18.67
C TYR A 728 82.96 3.08 18.73
N ASN A 729 82.33 3.19 19.89
CA ASN A 729 80.92 2.87 20.10
C ASN A 729 80.04 4.14 20.14
N PRO A 730 79.34 4.50 19.04
CA PRO A 730 78.38 5.61 19.02
C PRO A 730 76.98 5.24 19.54
N THR A 731 76.75 3.99 19.98
CA THR A 731 75.44 3.55 20.45
C THR A 731 75.22 3.95 21.91
N ASP A 732 73.96 4.14 22.31
CA ASP A 732 73.58 4.41 23.71
C ASP A 732 73.72 3.18 24.63
N GLY A 733 74.17 2.03 24.09
CA GLY A 733 74.26 0.75 24.79
C GLY A 733 75.67 0.16 24.86
N MET A 734 75.89 -0.76 25.80
CA MET A 734 77.10 -1.58 25.82
C MET A 734 77.05 -2.59 24.67
N VAL A 735 78.07 -2.59 23.82
CA VAL A 735 78.17 -3.48 22.66
C VAL A 735 79.04 -4.69 22.98
N ASP A 736 78.52 -5.89 22.77
CA ASP A 736 79.29 -7.14 22.83
C ASP A 736 80.14 -7.28 21.56
N LEU A 737 81.46 -7.38 21.75
CA LEU A 737 82.42 -7.42 20.65
C LEU A 737 82.57 -8.80 20.01
N THR A 738 82.02 -9.89 20.56
CA THR A 738 82.21 -11.23 19.99
C THR A 738 81.60 -11.39 18.59
N ALA A 739 80.65 -10.54 18.21
CA ALA A 739 80.09 -10.50 16.87
C ALA A 739 81.00 -9.80 15.83
N TYR A 740 82.07 -9.12 16.27
CA TYR A 740 82.84 -8.20 15.44
C TYR A 740 84.20 -8.78 15.04
N THR A 741 84.66 -8.44 13.84
CA THR A 741 85.97 -8.84 13.32
C THR A 741 86.60 -7.71 12.52
N VAL A 742 87.86 -7.38 12.81
CA VAL A 742 88.68 -6.52 11.94
C VAL A 742 89.43 -7.39 10.96
N ARG A 743 89.46 -7.02 9.67
CA ARG A 743 90.23 -7.69 8.63
C ARG A 743 91.17 -6.73 7.92
N LEU A 744 92.41 -7.18 7.74
CA LEU A 744 93.42 -6.53 6.90
C LEU A 744 93.43 -7.19 5.53
N TYR A 745 93.41 -6.39 4.47
CA TYR A 745 93.51 -6.77 3.08
C TYR A 745 94.74 -6.09 2.47
N ALA A 746 95.86 -6.81 2.46
CA ALA A 746 97.13 -6.24 2.05
C ALA A 746 97.25 -6.12 0.52
N ASN A 747 97.83 -5.01 0.03
CA ASN A 747 98.18 -4.74 -1.36
C ASN A 747 97.07 -5.08 -2.35
N GLY A 748 95.87 -4.54 -2.10
CA GLY A 748 94.68 -4.75 -2.92
C GLY A 748 94.06 -6.16 -2.91
N ALA A 749 94.45 -7.03 -1.97
CA ALA A 749 93.89 -8.38 -1.88
C ALA A 749 92.36 -8.39 -1.66
N SER A 750 91.68 -9.38 -2.23
CA SER A 750 90.26 -9.67 -2.00
C SER A 750 90.02 -10.64 -0.82
N THR A 751 91.07 -11.34 -0.38
CA THR A 751 91.13 -12.21 0.79
C THR A 751 91.96 -11.55 1.90
N ALA A 752 91.56 -11.76 3.15
CA ALA A 752 92.21 -11.09 4.28
C ALA A 752 93.57 -11.71 4.58
N SER A 753 94.63 -10.88 4.63
CA SER A 753 95.98 -11.29 5.04
C SER A 753 96.09 -11.45 6.56
N SER A 754 95.23 -10.76 7.32
CA SER A 754 95.06 -10.96 8.75
C SER A 754 93.62 -10.69 9.17
N ALA A 755 93.16 -11.36 10.24
CA ALA A 755 91.87 -11.12 10.84
C ALA A 755 91.97 -11.19 12.36
N GLN A 756 91.29 -10.27 13.04
CA GLN A 756 91.17 -10.21 14.49
C GLN A 756 89.69 -10.27 14.84
N ALA A 757 89.23 -11.44 15.31
CA ALA A 757 87.97 -11.50 16.05
C ALA A 757 88.12 -10.67 17.33
N LEU A 758 87.15 -9.82 17.61
CA LEU A 758 87.11 -8.99 18.81
C LEU A 758 86.44 -9.77 19.96
N SER A 759 86.66 -9.33 21.20
CA SER A 759 86.07 -9.97 22.38
C SER A 759 85.98 -8.99 23.55
N GLY A 760 85.13 -9.30 24.53
CA GLY A 760 84.76 -8.38 25.61
C GLY A 760 83.63 -7.45 25.17
N SER A 761 83.44 -6.36 25.92
CA SER A 761 82.34 -5.42 25.74
C SER A 761 82.83 -3.98 25.68
N LEU A 762 82.28 -3.17 24.79
CA LEU A 762 82.59 -1.74 24.64
C LEU A 762 81.42 -0.88 25.12
N ALA A 763 81.65 -0.04 26.12
CA ALA A 763 80.63 0.87 26.67
C ALA A 763 80.26 2.00 25.68
N PRO A 764 79.09 2.66 25.83
CA PRO A 764 78.74 3.87 25.08
C PRO A 764 79.84 4.92 25.16
N GLY A 765 80.22 5.52 24.03
CA GLY A 765 81.24 6.57 23.99
C GLY A 765 82.67 6.11 24.29
N HIS A 766 82.94 4.81 24.46
CA HIS A 766 84.28 4.28 24.67
C HIS A 766 84.90 3.78 23.36
N THR A 767 86.23 3.64 23.35
CA THR A 767 86.99 3.09 22.22
C THR A 767 87.76 1.82 22.57
N LEU A 768 87.99 0.98 21.56
CA LEU A 768 88.96 -0.11 21.58
C LEU A 768 90.11 0.22 20.63
N VAL A 769 91.33 0.24 21.15
CA VAL A 769 92.54 0.49 20.33
C VAL A 769 93.30 -0.82 20.10
N LEU A 770 93.48 -1.19 18.83
CA LEU A 770 94.41 -2.23 18.41
C LEU A 770 95.75 -1.58 18.05
N VAL A 771 96.86 -2.14 18.52
CA VAL A 771 98.22 -1.65 18.26
C VAL A 771 99.10 -2.76 17.70
N HIS A 772 100.11 -2.37 16.91
CA HIS A 772 101.13 -3.29 16.44
C HIS A 772 102.10 -3.68 17.57
N LEU A 773 102.65 -4.90 17.55
CA LEU A 773 103.57 -5.42 18.58
C LEU A 773 104.81 -4.53 18.80
N GLY A 774 105.25 -3.86 17.74
CA GLY A 774 106.35 -2.90 17.75
C GLY A 774 105.97 -1.44 18.01
N TYR A 775 104.74 -1.13 18.46
CA TYR A 775 104.31 0.23 18.77
C TYR A 775 105.06 0.82 19.98
N ARG A 776 105.57 2.05 19.89
CA ARG A 776 106.44 2.69 20.91
C ARG A 776 106.19 4.17 21.19
N LEU A 777 105.20 4.83 20.54
CA LEU A 777 104.98 6.28 20.71
C LEU A 777 104.53 6.71 22.12
N GLY A 778 103.82 5.83 22.82
CA GLY A 778 103.29 6.10 24.15
C GLY A 778 102.59 4.88 24.73
N SER A 779 102.04 5.02 25.95
CA SER A 779 101.17 4.01 26.56
C SER A 779 99.71 4.36 26.30
N ILE A 780 98.94 3.42 25.75
CA ILE A 780 97.49 3.55 25.51
C ILE A 780 96.81 2.52 26.42
N PRO A 781 96.16 2.94 27.53
CA PRO A 781 95.49 2.03 28.46
C PRO A 781 94.44 1.17 27.76
N GLY A 782 94.43 -0.13 28.05
CA GLY A 782 93.47 -1.08 27.47
C GLY A 782 93.70 -1.45 26.00
N SER A 783 94.75 -0.95 25.35
CA SER A 783 95.07 -1.34 23.97
C SER A 783 95.44 -2.83 23.85
N GLN A 784 95.10 -3.44 22.71
CA GLN A 784 95.36 -4.85 22.42
C GLN A 784 96.35 -4.99 21.27
N THR A 785 97.33 -5.88 21.39
CA THR A 785 98.24 -6.18 20.27
C THR A 785 97.55 -7.02 19.21
N SER A 786 97.62 -6.63 17.93
CA SER A 786 97.04 -7.41 16.84
C SER A 786 97.89 -7.41 15.56
N ASN A 787 97.71 -8.43 14.73
CA ASN A 787 98.34 -8.55 13.42
C ASN A 787 97.59 -7.78 12.31
N VAL A 788 96.36 -7.30 12.55
CA VAL A 788 95.63 -6.46 11.58
C VAL A 788 96.25 -5.07 11.43
N THR A 789 97.07 -4.63 12.38
CA THR A 789 97.83 -3.36 12.31
C THR A 789 99.17 -3.49 11.58
N ASN A 790 99.38 -4.58 10.82
CA ASN A 790 100.52 -4.71 9.90
C ASN A 790 100.34 -3.90 8.60
N PHE A 791 99.25 -3.16 8.45
CA PHE A 791 98.95 -2.36 7.25
C PHE A 791 100.07 -1.41 6.86
N ASN A 792 100.18 -1.11 5.58
CA ASN A 792 100.81 0.12 5.07
C ASN A 792 99.82 0.89 4.18
N GLY A 793 100.22 2.07 3.69
CA GLY A 793 99.29 3.05 3.13
C GLY A 793 98.37 2.58 1.98
N ASN A 794 98.72 1.55 1.21
CA ASN A 794 97.89 1.00 0.13
C ASN A 794 96.95 -0.14 0.58
N ASP A 795 97.05 -0.61 1.82
CA ASP A 795 96.21 -1.67 2.35
C ASP A 795 94.79 -1.19 2.68
N ALA A 796 93.82 -2.11 2.69
CA ALA A 796 92.46 -1.84 3.16
C ALA A 796 92.18 -2.57 4.48
N VAL A 797 91.47 -1.90 5.39
CA VAL A 797 91.03 -2.46 6.68
C VAL A 797 89.51 -2.38 6.76
N VAL A 798 88.85 -3.49 7.09
CA VAL A 798 87.39 -3.58 7.18
C VAL A 798 86.97 -4.03 8.58
N LEU A 799 85.97 -3.37 9.14
CA LEU A 799 85.25 -3.80 10.34
C LEU A 799 83.98 -4.54 9.89
N GLU A 800 83.81 -5.77 10.36
CA GLU A 800 82.65 -6.61 10.11
C GLU A 800 81.88 -6.89 11.40
N LYS A 801 80.55 -6.98 11.31
CA LYS A 801 79.65 -7.52 12.33
C LYS A 801 78.91 -8.73 11.76
N SER A 802 79.03 -9.89 12.40
CA SER A 802 78.48 -11.17 11.94
C SER A 802 78.83 -11.51 10.48
N GLY A 803 80.02 -11.09 10.02
CA GLY A 803 80.50 -11.27 8.63
C GLY A 803 80.01 -10.23 7.61
N ILE A 804 79.21 -9.24 8.03
CA ILE A 804 78.79 -8.11 7.18
C ILE A 804 79.68 -6.91 7.47
N ALA A 805 80.28 -6.32 6.44
CA ALA A 805 81.08 -5.09 6.57
C ALA A 805 80.19 -3.92 7.04
N ILE A 806 80.69 -3.15 8.01
CA ILE A 806 79.99 -1.99 8.60
C ILE A 806 80.81 -0.70 8.53
N ASP A 807 82.13 -0.81 8.43
CA ASP A 807 83.03 0.33 8.18
C ASP A 807 84.31 -0.12 7.47
N ALA A 808 84.95 0.78 6.70
CA ALA A 808 86.20 0.49 6.02
C ALA A 808 87.14 1.70 5.87
N ILE A 809 88.44 1.43 5.98
CA ILE A 809 89.53 2.29 5.56
C ILE A 809 90.10 1.68 4.29
N GLY A 810 90.05 2.42 3.17
CA GLY A 810 90.34 1.86 1.84
C GLY A 810 89.27 0.89 1.31
N GLN A 811 89.55 0.25 0.18
CA GLN A 811 88.62 -0.65 -0.52
C GLN A 811 89.22 -2.04 -0.76
N LYS A 812 88.56 -3.07 -0.20
CA LYS A 812 88.89 -4.48 -0.44
C LYS A 812 88.92 -4.81 -1.93
N GLY A 813 89.97 -5.50 -2.39
CA GLY A 813 90.08 -5.95 -3.78
C GLY A 813 90.59 -4.88 -4.76
N PHE A 814 91.07 -3.73 -4.28
CA PHE A 814 91.66 -2.67 -5.11
C PHE A 814 92.97 -2.17 -4.49
N ASP A 815 94.02 -2.05 -5.32
CA ASP A 815 95.31 -1.48 -4.92
C ASP A 815 95.41 -0.02 -5.42
N PRO A 816 95.50 0.99 -4.53
CA PRO A 816 95.73 2.38 -4.92
C PRO A 816 97.21 2.67 -5.28
N GLY A 817 98.09 1.67 -5.22
CA GLY A 817 99.50 1.78 -5.54
C GLY A 817 100.36 1.96 -4.28
N THR A 818 100.51 3.20 -3.80
CA THR A 818 101.35 3.49 -2.60
C THR A 818 100.55 3.99 -1.40
N GLU A 819 99.43 4.67 -1.65
CA GLU A 819 98.58 5.25 -0.61
C GLU A 819 97.18 5.49 -1.15
N TRP A 820 96.16 5.35 -0.32
CA TRP A 820 94.87 6.00 -0.58
C TRP A 820 95.08 7.50 -0.49
N LYS A 821 94.66 8.27 -1.50
CA LYS A 821 94.91 9.71 -1.59
C LYS A 821 93.73 10.47 -2.18
N THR A 822 93.33 11.56 -1.55
CA THR A 822 92.40 12.54 -2.11
C THR A 822 92.84 13.96 -1.78
N GLY A 823 93.34 14.67 -2.80
CA GLY A 823 94.01 15.95 -2.62
C GLY A 823 95.24 15.82 -1.70
N ASN A 824 95.24 16.57 -0.60
CA ASN A 824 96.29 16.53 0.42
C ASN A 824 96.05 15.48 1.53
N HIS A 825 94.91 14.77 1.52
CA HIS A 825 94.62 13.72 2.49
C HIS A 825 95.16 12.39 1.96
N CYS A 826 95.96 11.68 2.75
CA CYS A 826 96.46 10.35 2.40
C CYS A 826 96.73 9.48 3.62
N THR A 827 96.86 8.17 3.41
CA THR A 827 97.08 7.15 4.45
C THR A 827 98.55 6.90 4.77
N ALA A 828 99.46 6.87 3.78
CA ALA A 828 100.85 6.49 4.01
C ALA A 828 101.58 7.50 4.92
N ASN A 829 102.15 7.00 6.02
CA ASN A 829 102.88 7.80 7.01
C ASN A 829 102.03 8.94 7.61
N LYS A 830 100.74 8.67 7.87
CA LYS A 830 99.77 9.64 8.41
C LYS A 830 98.94 9.03 9.53
N THR A 831 98.39 9.94 10.35
CA THR A 831 97.29 9.60 11.26
C THR A 831 96.01 10.20 10.70
N LEU A 832 94.97 9.38 10.58
CA LEU A 832 93.64 9.76 10.13
C LEU A 832 92.70 9.69 11.34
N ARG A 833 92.04 10.79 11.69
CA ARG A 833 90.99 10.83 12.73
C ARG A 833 89.65 11.11 12.07
N ARG A 834 88.61 10.33 12.37
CA ARG A 834 87.29 10.49 11.76
C ARG A 834 86.68 11.81 12.25
N LYS A 835 86.25 12.68 11.34
CA LYS A 835 85.73 14.03 11.63
C LYS A 835 84.63 14.02 12.69
N ALA A 836 84.50 15.10 13.45
CA ALA A 836 83.54 15.21 14.56
C ALA A 836 82.06 15.04 14.13
N GLY A 837 81.72 15.35 12.87
CA GLY A 837 80.37 15.14 12.32
C GLY A 837 80.07 13.71 11.85
N VAL A 838 81.04 12.80 11.88
CA VAL A 838 80.88 11.41 11.42
C VAL A 838 80.48 10.53 12.61
N VAL A 839 79.22 10.11 12.58
CA VAL A 839 78.54 9.39 13.67
C VAL A 839 78.25 7.91 13.34
N LYS A 840 78.71 7.43 12.19
CA LYS A 840 78.53 6.05 11.71
C LYS A 840 79.71 5.62 10.83
N GLY A 841 79.86 4.31 10.65
CA GLY A 841 80.75 3.76 9.63
C GLY A 841 80.26 4.02 8.20
N SER A 842 81.19 3.93 7.25
CA SER A 842 80.94 4.03 5.82
C SER A 842 81.73 2.97 5.07
N LEU A 843 81.20 2.55 3.92
CA LEU A 843 81.87 1.63 3.01
C LEU A 843 82.14 2.37 1.70
N PRO A 844 83.28 2.13 1.03
CA PRO A 844 83.48 2.60 -0.33
C PRO A 844 82.37 2.10 -1.25
N ALA A 845 82.04 2.90 -2.27
CA ALA A 845 81.13 2.47 -3.32
C ALA A 845 81.67 1.21 -4.02
N ALA A 846 80.78 0.38 -4.57
CA ALA A 846 81.16 -0.87 -5.25
C ALA A 846 82.05 -0.67 -6.51
N ALA A 847 82.15 0.56 -7.02
CA ALA A 847 83.05 0.91 -8.12
C ALA A 847 84.53 0.85 -7.65
N PRO A 848 85.45 0.21 -8.40
CA PRO A 848 86.85 0.11 -7.99
C PRO A 848 87.56 1.47 -7.86
N GLY A 849 88.37 1.63 -6.82
CA GLY A 849 89.22 2.80 -6.57
C GLY A 849 88.51 4.02 -6.00
N ASN A 850 87.27 3.88 -5.52
CA ASN A 850 86.38 5.00 -5.20
C ASN A 850 86.23 5.26 -3.68
N TRP A 851 87.33 5.22 -2.93
CA TRP A 851 87.38 5.60 -1.51
C TRP A 851 88.04 6.99 -1.35
N ASP A 852 87.24 7.98 -0.96
CA ASP A 852 87.68 9.36 -0.73
C ASP A 852 88.15 9.54 0.72
N VAL A 853 89.46 9.73 0.91
CA VAL A 853 90.06 9.96 2.24
C VAL A 853 89.55 11.25 2.86
N SER A 854 89.37 12.29 2.02
CA SER A 854 89.03 13.65 2.43
C SER A 854 87.56 13.82 2.82
N ALA A 855 86.68 12.87 2.48
CA ALA A 855 85.28 12.92 2.85
C ALA A 855 85.09 12.93 4.37
N GLU A 856 85.61 11.91 5.06
CA GLU A 856 85.28 11.62 6.46
C GLU A 856 86.46 11.72 7.46
N TRP A 857 87.69 11.91 6.98
CA TRP A 857 88.89 11.89 7.81
C TRP A 857 89.63 13.23 7.80
N ASP A 858 90.07 13.67 8.98
CA ASP A 858 91.09 14.70 9.15
C ASP A 858 92.46 14.02 9.19
N VAL A 859 93.43 14.57 8.46
CA VAL A 859 94.77 13.98 8.29
C VAL A 859 95.83 14.77 9.04
N PHE A 860 96.52 14.10 9.96
CA PHE A 860 97.59 14.61 10.80
C PHE A 860 98.95 14.06 10.38
N ASN A 861 100.02 14.63 10.92
CA ASN A 861 101.38 14.18 10.64
C ASN A 861 101.63 12.76 11.18
N ILE A 862 102.68 12.13 10.63
CA ILE A 862 103.24 10.87 11.14
C ILE A 862 103.43 10.96 12.66
N ASP A 863 103.17 9.85 13.36
CA ASP A 863 103.32 9.72 14.81
C ASP A 863 102.44 10.65 15.70
N THR A 864 101.39 11.27 15.15
CA THR A 864 100.37 11.97 15.95
C THR A 864 99.47 10.93 16.63
N TYR A 865 99.64 10.68 17.94
CA TYR A 865 98.88 9.64 18.67
C TYR A 865 97.95 10.19 19.78
N ASP A 866 97.79 11.51 19.85
CA ASP A 866 97.20 12.22 20.99
C ASP A 866 95.68 12.01 21.21
N GLY A 867 94.98 11.47 20.20
CA GLY A 867 93.55 11.14 20.23
C GLY A 867 93.25 9.66 20.52
N LEU A 868 94.23 8.76 20.41
CA LEU A 868 94.00 7.34 20.68
C LEU A 868 93.57 7.11 22.14
N GLY A 869 92.40 6.48 22.31
CA GLY A 869 91.71 6.24 23.57
C GLY A 869 90.78 7.38 24.02
N ARG A 870 90.42 8.34 23.15
CA ARG A 870 89.84 9.65 23.57
C ARG A 870 88.78 10.26 22.65
N ARG A 871 88.06 9.46 21.85
CA ARG A 871 86.99 9.97 20.99
C ARG A 871 85.80 10.54 21.77
#